data_AF-A0A7S1FFV5-F1
#
_entry.id   AF-A0A7S1FFV5-F1
#
_cell.length_a   1.000
_cell.length_b   1.000
_cell.length_c   1.000
_cell.angle_alpha   90.00
_cell.angle_beta   90.00
_cell.angle_gamma   90.00
#
_symmetry.space_group_name_H-M   'P 1'
#
loop_
_entity.id
_entity.type
_entity.pdbx_description
1 polymer ?
#
loop_
_entity_poly.entity_id
_entity_poly.type
_entity_poly.pdbx_seq_one_letter_code
_entity_poly.pdbx_strand_id
1 'polypeptide(L)'
;LQTVATNHDGRTASFTAPSGLSQRRCLEAAWRSQASTPAYVEAHGTGTPLGDPIEIAAMREATGNVSVGSVKANFGHSEAAAGFAGMCKVLQMLRELVIPPQPSFTELNPNIPAPLLVSAEIRLISEPRPVGVSSFGCTGTNAHAVLSRSQPPHSGTAIDCGTCVVPLAAASPKSLRALARTLAQTVDDMPLAKVASSLALGRSLDFSARLAVVASSSSELTAALHTFAAEERSTSVHTSLQSDEGTRTVACFFPENYDASWAKGLFQRNATFRSEILKCEALVDAVLPCPLSRLLFDADEAERNSIAHLGSFVVSWAFLAVLHSVGLYPAVLSGHGVGEYVGAVARGVLSIKDGLKLAACGLNSAAMAKVLPAVQCHVPASEGPVLCGALGQVGVDALTTAYWTAQASNTPHLQSSVHTLVSCGADLLIEVGSQRMSEFADALPSVPFAASEEFLANCCAAFFAAGGSVSWQKLYPDVATLSLPTSHFDRQRQGRTFAPPGVENSVAAEHLEQVLHAVEGTVIEVLCIDSLDDSELLVDLGMDSLTASELRSALEHVSGLTLPRNFLVEHATLSAVQDGLRSLLRPRELSVSVSKMSEFVRSTVMLALCVDSLDDMEPLVDLGMDSLTASELRSSLEELTGLTLPRAFLIENDTLKAIHRSLEAMVPQKTTNRVTQRLWTPVDLQKDPALPMHGIQRAFWIGHCMEKGDGGCDALLYREYDIPHVDVAVVEAAVNAMIAEHDALRMYVEDGQMHL
;
A
#
# COMPACT_ATOMS: atom_id res chain seq x y z
N LEU A 1 -24.23 -2.75 -7.35
CA LEU A 1 -24.42 -3.96 -8.16
C LEU A 1 -25.83 -4.48 -7.89
N GLN A 2 -26.65 -4.68 -8.91
CA GLN A 2 -28.05 -5.13 -8.75
C GLN A 2 -28.21 -6.60 -9.13
N THR A 3 -27.74 -6.98 -10.32
CA THR A 3 -27.81 -8.35 -10.84
C THR A 3 -26.55 -8.69 -11.62
N VAL A 4 -26.21 -9.97 -11.66
CA VAL A 4 -25.17 -10.56 -12.52
C VAL A 4 -25.75 -11.82 -13.14
N ALA A 5 -25.51 -12.02 -14.42
CA ALA A 5 -25.78 -13.27 -15.10
C ALA A 5 -24.52 -13.79 -15.77
N THR A 6 -24.38 -15.11 -15.80
CA THR A 6 -23.34 -15.81 -16.55
C THR A 6 -23.96 -16.96 -17.34
N ASN A 7 -23.36 -17.30 -18.48
CA ASN A 7 -23.69 -18.51 -19.23
C ASN A 7 -22.52 -18.95 -20.12
N HIS A 8 -22.75 -19.95 -20.98
CA HIS A 8 -21.76 -20.45 -21.93
C HIS A 8 -22.28 -20.42 -23.37
N ASP A 9 -21.37 -20.19 -24.31
CA ASP A 9 -21.65 -20.20 -25.74
C ASP A 9 -22.02 -21.60 -26.25
N GLY A 10 -21.48 -22.64 -25.61
CA GLY A 10 -21.74 -24.04 -25.94
C GLY A 10 -21.09 -24.41 -27.27
N ARG A 11 -21.81 -25.09 -28.15
CA ARG A 11 -21.28 -25.50 -29.47
C ARG A 11 -21.37 -24.36 -30.48
N THR A 12 -20.22 -23.75 -30.78
CA THR A 12 -20.06 -22.67 -31.77
C THR A 12 -19.29 -23.14 -33.01
N ALA A 13 -19.06 -22.24 -33.98
CA ALA A 13 -18.39 -22.56 -35.25
C ALA A 13 -16.90 -22.89 -35.09
N SER A 14 -16.25 -22.34 -34.06
CA SER A 14 -14.91 -22.68 -33.60
C SER A 14 -14.85 -22.43 -32.09
N PHE A 15 -13.84 -23.00 -31.42
CA PHE A 15 -13.66 -22.85 -29.97
C PHE A 15 -13.72 -21.39 -29.50
N THR A 16 -13.18 -20.46 -30.29
CA THR A 16 -13.10 -19.02 -29.97
C THR A 16 -14.20 -18.17 -30.63
N ALA A 17 -15.11 -18.77 -31.40
CA ALA A 17 -16.18 -18.04 -32.06
C ALA A 17 -17.30 -17.65 -31.07
N PRO A 18 -17.71 -16.37 -31.01
CA PRO A 18 -18.77 -15.93 -30.11
C PRO A 18 -20.16 -16.40 -30.54
N SER A 19 -21.07 -16.58 -29.59
CA SER A 19 -22.49 -16.87 -29.84
C SER A 19 -23.40 -15.69 -29.49
N GLY A 20 -23.94 -15.00 -30.50
CA GLY A 20 -24.90 -13.90 -30.29
C GLY A 20 -26.17 -14.32 -29.53
N LEU A 21 -26.64 -15.55 -29.75
CA LEU A 21 -27.78 -16.11 -29.01
C LEU A 21 -27.47 -16.26 -27.52
N SER A 22 -26.26 -16.72 -27.20
CA SER A 22 -25.83 -16.92 -25.81
C SER A 22 -25.58 -15.57 -25.12
N GLN A 23 -24.95 -14.61 -25.80
CA GLN A 23 -24.80 -13.25 -25.30
C GLN A 23 -26.16 -12.60 -25.01
N ARG A 24 -27.13 -12.71 -25.94
CA ARG A 24 -28.49 -12.21 -25.75
C ARG A 24 -29.16 -12.83 -24.52
N ARG A 25 -29.10 -14.15 -24.37
CA ARG A 25 -29.67 -14.85 -23.19
C ARG A 25 -29.03 -14.39 -21.88
N CYS A 26 -27.73 -14.14 -21.89
CA CYS A 26 -27.01 -13.62 -20.72
C CYS A 26 -27.50 -12.21 -20.35
N LEU A 27 -27.61 -11.32 -21.34
CA LEU A 27 -28.17 -9.99 -21.19
C LEU A 27 -29.62 -10.04 -20.68
N GLU A 28 -30.52 -10.78 -21.33
CA GLU A 28 -31.91 -10.95 -20.92
C GLU A 28 -32.03 -11.45 -19.48
N ALA A 29 -31.20 -12.43 -19.08
CA ALA A 29 -31.17 -12.95 -17.73
C ALA A 29 -30.78 -11.87 -16.70
N ALA A 30 -29.76 -11.07 -17.00
CA ALA A 30 -29.31 -9.99 -16.12
C ALA A 30 -30.34 -8.85 -16.00
N TRP A 31 -31.03 -8.52 -17.09
CA TRP A 31 -32.01 -7.43 -17.16
C TRP A 31 -33.43 -7.83 -16.72
N ARG A 32 -33.71 -9.13 -16.55
CA ARG A 32 -35.07 -9.66 -16.27
C ARG A 32 -35.77 -9.01 -15.08
N SER A 33 -35.04 -8.67 -14.02
CA SER A 33 -35.61 -8.09 -12.79
C SER A 33 -35.63 -6.55 -12.80
N GLN A 34 -35.21 -5.91 -13.88
CA GLN A 34 -35.07 -4.46 -13.96
C GLN A 34 -36.35 -3.80 -14.47
N ALA A 35 -36.82 -2.77 -13.77
CA ALA A 35 -38.07 -2.07 -14.11
C ALA A 35 -37.93 -1.08 -15.29
N SER A 36 -36.71 -0.75 -15.69
CA SER A 36 -36.41 0.27 -16.70
C SER A 36 -35.37 -0.23 -17.70
N THR A 37 -35.43 0.26 -18.93
CA THR A 37 -34.37 0.03 -19.93
C THR A 37 -33.06 0.70 -19.51
N PRO A 38 -31.91 0.11 -19.89
CA PRO A 38 -30.61 0.66 -19.54
C PRO A 38 -30.42 2.09 -20.07
N ALA A 39 -29.70 2.91 -19.32
CA ALA A 39 -29.18 4.18 -19.84
C ALA A 39 -27.95 3.99 -20.72
N TYR A 40 -27.14 2.99 -20.39
CA TYR A 40 -25.84 2.76 -20.99
C TYR A 40 -25.45 1.29 -20.84
N VAL A 41 -24.75 0.74 -21.82
CA VAL A 41 -24.04 -0.54 -21.70
C VAL A 41 -22.57 -0.34 -22.05
N GLU A 42 -21.71 -0.68 -21.10
CA GLU A 42 -20.29 -0.90 -21.32
C GLU A 42 -20.13 -2.27 -21.98
N ALA A 43 -19.88 -2.27 -23.28
CA ALA A 43 -19.74 -3.48 -24.09
C ALA A 43 -18.43 -4.23 -23.78
N HIS A 44 -18.39 -5.51 -24.14
CA HIS A 44 -17.14 -6.24 -24.26
C HIS A 44 -16.26 -5.58 -25.34
N GLY A 45 -16.81 -5.26 -26.51
CA GLY A 45 -16.30 -4.28 -27.47
C GLY A 45 -14.80 -4.37 -27.72
N THR A 46 -14.37 -5.48 -28.30
CA THR A 46 -12.96 -5.78 -28.60
C THR A 46 -12.47 -5.15 -29.91
N GLY A 47 -13.37 -4.54 -30.69
CA GLY A 47 -13.02 -3.94 -31.98
C GLY A 47 -12.82 -5.00 -33.07
N THR A 48 -13.39 -6.19 -32.91
CA THR A 48 -13.19 -7.28 -33.87
C THR A 48 -14.23 -7.19 -34.99
N PRO A 49 -13.84 -7.41 -36.27
CA PRO A 49 -14.77 -7.32 -37.39
C PRO A 49 -16.00 -8.22 -37.28
N LEU A 50 -15.83 -9.39 -36.64
CA LEU A 50 -16.89 -10.38 -36.42
C LEU A 50 -17.64 -10.19 -35.09
N GLY A 51 -16.91 -9.92 -34.00
CA GLY A 51 -17.49 -9.87 -32.66
C GLY A 51 -18.37 -8.65 -32.43
N ASP A 52 -17.95 -7.47 -32.89
CA ASP A 52 -18.70 -6.23 -32.65
C ASP A 52 -20.13 -6.28 -33.24
N PRO A 53 -20.34 -6.75 -34.51
CA PRO A 53 -21.70 -6.93 -35.03
C PRO A 53 -22.55 -7.92 -34.24
N ILE A 54 -21.96 -9.04 -33.79
CA ILE A 54 -22.65 -10.07 -33.02
C ILE A 54 -23.10 -9.52 -31.66
N GLU A 55 -22.20 -8.81 -30.98
CA GLU A 55 -22.48 -8.22 -29.67
C GLU A 55 -23.55 -7.13 -29.74
N ILE A 56 -23.45 -6.20 -30.69
CA ILE A 56 -24.42 -5.11 -30.81
C ILE A 56 -25.80 -5.64 -31.22
N ALA A 57 -25.88 -6.67 -32.06
CA ALA A 57 -27.14 -7.32 -32.39
C ALA A 57 -27.78 -7.96 -31.15
N ALA A 58 -27.02 -8.76 -30.39
CA ALA A 58 -27.48 -9.40 -29.16
C ALA A 58 -27.94 -8.37 -28.10
N MET A 59 -27.20 -7.27 -27.96
CA MET A 59 -27.53 -6.17 -27.06
C MET A 59 -28.85 -5.49 -27.42
N ARG A 60 -29.06 -5.20 -28.70
CA ARG A 60 -30.30 -4.56 -29.17
C ARG A 60 -31.52 -5.43 -29.00
N GLU A 61 -31.39 -6.73 -29.26
CA GLU A 61 -32.48 -7.68 -29.02
C GLU A 61 -32.84 -7.76 -27.53
N ALA A 62 -31.85 -7.75 -26.64
CA ALA A 62 -32.08 -7.87 -25.20
C ALA A 62 -32.54 -6.56 -24.52
N THR A 63 -32.08 -5.39 -24.99
CA THR A 63 -32.21 -4.12 -24.25
C THR A 63 -32.82 -2.97 -25.06
N GLY A 64 -33.08 -3.17 -26.35
CA GLY A 64 -33.48 -2.11 -27.27
C GLY A 64 -32.32 -1.21 -27.67
N ASN A 65 -32.63 -0.01 -28.16
CA ASN A 65 -31.60 0.94 -28.57
C ASN A 65 -31.03 1.70 -27.36
N VAL A 66 -29.80 1.36 -26.96
CA VAL A 66 -29.13 1.89 -25.77
C VAL A 66 -27.82 2.59 -26.14
N SER A 67 -27.39 3.55 -25.31
CA SER A 67 -26.05 4.12 -25.44
C SER A 67 -24.98 3.09 -25.13
N VAL A 68 -23.93 3.03 -25.95
CA VAL A 68 -22.87 2.02 -25.84
C VAL A 68 -21.48 2.64 -25.91
N GLY A 69 -20.51 1.98 -25.28
CA GLY A 69 -19.09 2.22 -25.48
C GLY A 69 -18.25 1.10 -24.87
N SER A 70 -16.93 1.24 -24.97
CA SER A 70 -15.97 0.27 -24.42
C SER A 70 -14.70 1.00 -23.99
N VAL A 71 -14.26 0.75 -22.76
CA VAL A 71 -13.03 1.27 -22.16
C VAL A 71 -11.79 0.75 -22.89
N LYS A 72 -11.91 -0.35 -23.65
CA LYS A 72 -10.80 -0.92 -24.42
C LYS A 72 -10.28 0.03 -25.49
N ALA A 73 -11.10 0.95 -25.99
CA ALA A 73 -10.64 1.98 -26.91
C ALA A 73 -9.70 3.01 -26.24
N ASN A 74 -9.65 3.08 -24.91
CA ASN A 74 -8.76 3.97 -24.17
C ASN A 74 -7.37 3.35 -23.92
N PHE A 75 -7.30 2.07 -23.54
CA PHE A 75 -6.02 1.44 -23.13
C PHE A 75 -5.86 -0.03 -23.54
N GLY A 76 -6.65 -0.48 -24.53
CA GLY A 76 -6.59 -1.85 -25.03
C GLY A 76 -7.33 -2.86 -24.15
N HIS A 77 -7.18 -4.14 -24.49
CA HIS A 77 -7.84 -5.23 -23.78
C HIS A 77 -6.97 -5.71 -22.62
N SER A 78 -7.36 -5.40 -21.38
CA SER A 78 -6.66 -5.86 -20.17
C SER A 78 -7.05 -7.28 -19.75
N GLU A 79 -7.29 -8.17 -20.73
CA GLU A 79 -7.66 -9.59 -20.56
C GLU A 79 -8.55 -9.90 -19.35
N ALA A 80 -8.04 -10.62 -18.35
CA ALA A 80 -8.77 -11.01 -17.13
C ALA A 80 -9.32 -9.81 -16.34
N ALA A 81 -8.65 -8.65 -16.41
CA ALA A 81 -9.10 -7.42 -15.76
C ALA A 81 -10.11 -6.61 -16.59
N ALA A 82 -10.42 -7.01 -17.83
CA ALA A 82 -11.23 -6.20 -18.76
C ALA A 82 -12.65 -5.91 -18.25
N GLY A 83 -13.31 -6.89 -17.63
CA GLY A 83 -14.63 -6.69 -17.03
C GLY A 83 -14.59 -5.70 -15.87
N PHE A 84 -13.58 -5.80 -15.01
CA PHE A 84 -13.38 -4.89 -13.88
C PHE A 84 -13.03 -3.47 -14.35
N ALA A 85 -12.20 -3.34 -15.38
CA ALA A 85 -11.87 -2.07 -16.02
C ALA A 85 -13.13 -1.35 -16.54
N GLY A 86 -14.01 -2.08 -17.24
CA GLY A 86 -15.31 -1.56 -17.69
C GLY A 86 -16.20 -1.16 -16.51
N MET A 87 -16.24 -1.97 -15.46
CA MET A 87 -16.98 -1.66 -14.24
C MET A 87 -16.45 -0.38 -13.55
N CYS A 88 -15.14 -0.17 -13.46
CA CYS A 88 -14.54 1.04 -12.92
C CYS A 88 -14.97 2.30 -13.68
N LYS A 89 -14.96 2.25 -15.02
CA LYS A 89 -15.49 3.33 -15.87
C LYS A 89 -16.95 3.61 -15.52
N VAL A 90 -17.78 2.57 -15.48
CA VAL A 90 -19.21 2.71 -15.19
C VAL A 90 -19.49 3.24 -13.77
N LEU A 91 -18.73 2.81 -12.76
CA LEU A 91 -18.85 3.33 -11.40
C LEU A 91 -18.54 4.83 -11.34
N GLN A 92 -17.51 5.28 -12.05
CA GLN A 92 -17.19 6.69 -12.17
C GLN A 92 -18.27 7.47 -12.94
N MET A 93 -18.83 6.88 -14.00
CA MET A 93 -19.97 7.46 -14.74
C MET A 93 -21.19 7.68 -13.84
N LEU A 94 -21.55 6.69 -13.02
CA LEU A 94 -22.67 6.79 -12.09
C LEU A 94 -22.42 7.77 -10.94
N ARG A 95 -21.17 7.88 -10.49
CA ARG A 95 -20.75 8.84 -9.46
C ARG A 95 -20.86 10.28 -9.97
N GLU A 96 -20.29 10.55 -11.13
CA GLU A 96 -20.21 11.89 -11.73
C GLU A 96 -21.46 12.25 -12.54
N LEU A 97 -22.36 11.30 -12.80
CA LEU A 97 -23.55 11.46 -13.66
C LEU A 97 -23.20 11.89 -15.09
N VAL A 98 -22.20 11.23 -15.67
CA VAL A 98 -21.66 11.57 -16.99
C VAL A 98 -21.39 10.30 -17.81
N ILE A 99 -21.67 10.34 -19.11
CA ILE A 99 -21.19 9.38 -20.12
C ILE A 99 -20.01 10.02 -20.88
N PRO A 100 -18.79 9.46 -20.80
CA PRO A 100 -17.64 9.98 -21.53
C PRO A 100 -17.72 9.64 -23.03
N PRO A 101 -17.02 10.39 -23.89
CA PRO A 101 -16.93 10.08 -25.30
C PRO A 101 -16.19 8.76 -25.55
N GLN A 102 -16.55 8.06 -26.62
CA GLN A 102 -15.83 6.88 -27.11
C GLN A 102 -14.62 7.37 -27.94
N PRO A 103 -13.37 7.16 -27.49
CA PRO A 103 -12.21 7.63 -28.22
C PRO A 103 -12.07 6.89 -29.55
N SER A 104 -11.52 7.61 -30.54
CA SER A 104 -11.20 7.07 -31.88
C SER A 104 -12.39 6.52 -32.68
N PHE A 105 -13.63 6.81 -32.27
CA PHE A 105 -14.83 6.43 -33.01
C PHE A 105 -15.12 7.47 -34.11
N THR A 106 -14.91 7.10 -35.37
CA THR A 106 -15.13 7.97 -36.54
C THR A 106 -16.32 7.53 -37.38
N GLU A 107 -16.37 6.25 -37.73
CA GLU A 107 -17.39 5.66 -38.60
C GLU A 107 -17.94 4.37 -37.98
N LEU A 108 -19.25 4.15 -38.12
CA LEU A 108 -19.89 2.92 -37.68
C LEU A 108 -19.53 1.77 -38.62
N ASN A 109 -19.14 0.62 -38.06
CA ASN A 109 -18.93 -0.60 -38.83
C ASN A 109 -20.17 -0.90 -39.71
N PRO A 110 -20.03 -1.03 -41.06
CA PRO A 110 -21.16 -1.23 -41.97
C PRO A 110 -22.01 -2.48 -41.68
N ASN A 111 -21.43 -3.47 -40.99
CA ASN A 111 -22.14 -4.68 -40.57
C ASN A 111 -23.03 -4.46 -39.33
N ILE A 112 -23.00 -3.27 -38.73
CA ILE A 112 -23.84 -2.87 -37.61
C ILE A 112 -24.93 -1.92 -38.14
N PRO A 113 -26.22 -2.30 -38.10
CA PRO A 113 -27.27 -1.44 -38.61
C PRO A 113 -27.37 -0.15 -37.78
N ALA A 114 -27.62 1.00 -38.40
CA ALA A 114 -27.87 2.26 -37.70
C ALA A 114 -29.33 2.34 -37.19
N PRO A 115 -29.63 3.14 -36.14
CA PRO A 115 -28.72 3.99 -35.37
C PRO A 115 -28.08 3.27 -34.18
N LEU A 116 -26.76 3.45 -33.96
CA LEU A 116 -26.07 3.06 -32.73
C LEU A 116 -25.73 4.31 -31.92
N LEU A 117 -26.08 4.34 -30.63
CA LEU A 117 -25.88 5.51 -29.78
C LEU A 117 -24.50 5.45 -29.12
N VAL A 118 -23.45 5.85 -29.85
CA VAL A 118 -22.09 6.03 -29.30
C VAL A 118 -21.88 7.49 -28.94
N SER A 119 -21.42 7.78 -27.72
CA SER A 119 -21.19 9.17 -27.31
C SER A 119 -19.94 9.71 -27.99
N ALA A 120 -20.06 10.76 -28.80
CA ALA A 120 -18.92 11.49 -29.38
C ALA A 120 -18.39 12.57 -28.44
N GLU A 121 -19.23 13.04 -27.51
CA GLU A 121 -18.94 14.08 -26.53
C GLU A 121 -19.35 13.63 -25.13
N ILE A 122 -19.01 14.45 -24.13
CA ILE A 122 -19.45 14.26 -22.74
C ILE A 122 -20.97 14.50 -22.66
N ARG A 123 -21.71 13.53 -22.13
CA ARG A 123 -23.17 13.63 -21.95
C ARG A 123 -23.57 13.52 -20.49
N LEU A 124 -24.41 14.43 -20.00
CA LEU A 124 -24.95 14.37 -18.63
C LEU A 124 -26.04 13.30 -18.50
N ILE A 125 -26.06 12.60 -17.37
CA ILE A 125 -27.10 11.65 -16.97
C ILE A 125 -28.09 12.39 -16.08
N SER A 126 -29.24 12.77 -16.64
CA SER A 126 -30.28 13.53 -15.94
C SER A 126 -31.05 12.71 -14.90
N GLU A 127 -31.19 11.40 -15.13
CA GLU A 127 -31.85 10.47 -14.22
C GLU A 127 -30.99 9.20 -14.05
N PRO A 128 -30.70 8.77 -12.82
CA PRO A 128 -29.82 7.62 -12.55
C PRO A 128 -30.55 6.30 -12.85
N ARG A 129 -30.69 5.96 -14.14
CA ARG A 129 -31.15 4.65 -14.60
C ARG A 129 -30.03 3.61 -14.49
N PRO A 130 -30.35 2.31 -14.38
CA PRO A 130 -29.35 1.26 -14.36
C PRO A 130 -28.54 1.21 -15.66
N VAL A 131 -27.33 0.68 -15.55
CA VAL A 131 -26.33 0.56 -16.63
C VAL A 131 -25.72 -0.84 -16.62
N GLY A 132 -25.34 -1.33 -17.79
CA GLY A 132 -24.79 -2.68 -17.97
C GLY A 132 -23.27 -2.70 -18.18
N VAL A 133 -22.62 -3.81 -17.82
CA VAL A 133 -21.24 -4.13 -18.18
C VAL A 133 -21.18 -5.56 -18.70
N SER A 134 -20.69 -5.74 -19.93
CA SER A 134 -20.52 -7.05 -20.59
C SER A 134 -19.06 -7.50 -20.62
N SER A 135 -18.83 -8.80 -20.45
CA SER A 135 -17.54 -9.43 -20.73
C SER A 135 -17.75 -10.84 -21.26
N PHE A 136 -17.21 -11.12 -22.46
CA PHE A 136 -17.38 -12.40 -23.15
C PHE A 136 -16.01 -13.04 -23.35
N GLY A 137 -15.76 -14.16 -22.68
CA GLY A 137 -14.47 -14.86 -22.70
C GLY A 137 -14.26 -15.64 -24.00
N CYS A 138 -13.01 -15.76 -24.44
CA CYS A 138 -12.67 -16.52 -25.64
C CYS A 138 -12.98 -18.02 -25.54
N THR A 139 -13.12 -18.56 -24.33
CA THR A 139 -13.55 -19.94 -24.07
C THR A 139 -15.06 -20.14 -24.18
N GLY A 140 -15.83 -19.06 -24.42
CA GLY A 140 -17.28 -19.08 -24.54
C GLY A 140 -18.03 -18.73 -23.25
N THR A 141 -17.34 -18.45 -22.14
CA THR A 141 -18.00 -18.01 -20.89
C THR A 141 -18.40 -16.53 -20.98
N ASN A 142 -19.69 -16.24 -20.86
CA ASN A 142 -20.22 -14.89 -20.89
C ASN A 142 -20.60 -14.41 -19.49
N ALA A 143 -20.41 -13.11 -19.23
CA ALA A 143 -20.90 -12.44 -18.05
C ALA A 143 -21.52 -11.08 -18.40
N HIS A 144 -22.62 -10.74 -17.74
CA HIS A 144 -23.21 -9.41 -17.78
C HIS A 144 -23.65 -8.96 -16.38
N ALA A 145 -23.29 -7.73 -16.01
CA ALA A 145 -23.61 -7.14 -14.72
C ALA A 145 -24.44 -5.86 -14.88
N VAL A 146 -25.45 -5.67 -14.02
CA VAL A 146 -26.26 -4.46 -13.95
C VAL A 146 -25.91 -3.66 -12.70
N LEU A 147 -25.64 -2.37 -12.88
CA LEU A 147 -25.27 -1.45 -11.82
C LEU A 147 -26.23 -0.26 -11.77
N SER A 148 -26.46 0.25 -10.56
CA SER A 148 -27.20 1.48 -10.31
C SER A 148 -26.48 2.30 -9.25
N ARG A 149 -26.74 3.61 -9.24
CA ARG A 149 -26.24 4.51 -8.20
C ARG A 149 -26.98 4.23 -6.89
N SER A 150 -26.26 4.13 -5.77
CA SER A 150 -26.85 4.12 -4.43
C SER A 150 -27.15 5.54 -3.96
N GLN A 151 -28.15 5.73 -3.09
CA GLN A 151 -28.30 7.01 -2.40
C GLN A 151 -27.09 7.22 -1.48
N PRO A 152 -26.49 8.43 -1.46
CA PRO A 152 -25.41 8.73 -0.54
C PRO A 152 -25.94 8.59 0.91
N PRO A 153 -25.17 8.01 1.84
CA PRO A 153 -25.53 8.02 3.25
C PRO A 153 -25.66 9.47 3.73
N HIS A 154 -26.58 9.71 4.68
CA HIS A 154 -26.78 11.05 5.24
C HIS A 154 -25.44 11.58 5.76
N SER A 155 -25.06 12.77 5.32
CA SER A 155 -23.87 13.46 5.84
C SER A 155 -24.08 13.74 7.33
N GLY A 156 -23.32 13.05 8.19
CA GLY A 156 -23.32 13.29 9.63
C GLY A 156 -23.09 14.76 9.97
N THR A 157 -23.59 15.19 11.12
CA THR A 157 -23.44 16.58 11.60
C THR A 157 -21.98 16.96 11.72
N ALA A 158 -21.62 18.16 11.27
CA ALA A 158 -20.28 18.70 11.48
C ALA A 158 -20.06 18.88 12.99
N ILE A 159 -19.12 18.12 13.55
CA ILE A 159 -18.63 18.35 14.92
C ILE A 159 -17.54 19.41 14.84
N ASP A 160 -17.71 20.51 15.56
CA ASP A 160 -16.66 21.48 15.82
C ASP A 160 -15.76 20.93 16.93
N CYS A 161 -14.79 20.07 16.57
CA CYS A 161 -13.69 19.73 17.48
C CYS A 161 -12.68 20.87 17.40
N GLY A 162 -12.67 21.77 18.38
CA GLY A 162 -11.70 22.88 18.42
C GLY A 162 -10.27 22.40 18.16
N THR A 163 -9.83 21.40 18.93
CA THR A 163 -8.57 20.66 18.70
C THR A 163 -8.87 19.21 18.31
N CYS A 164 -8.20 18.69 17.28
CA CYS A 164 -8.34 17.32 16.82
C CYS A 164 -6.95 16.61 16.74
N VAL A 165 -6.93 15.30 16.97
CA VAL A 165 -5.78 14.40 16.80
C VAL A 165 -5.86 13.75 15.43
N VAL A 166 -4.81 13.88 14.64
CA VAL A 166 -4.71 13.31 13.29
C VAL A 166 -3.70 12.16 13.31
N PRO A 167 -4.15 10.89 13.42
CA PRO A 167 -3.26 9.74 13.42
C PRO A 167 -2.89 9.31 11.99
N LEU A 168 -1.64 8.94 11.82
CA LEU A 168 -1.07 8.40 10.59
C LEU A 168 -0.17 7.21 10.93
N ALA A 169 -0.26 6.16 10.12
CA ALA A 169 0.61 4.99 10.23
C ALA A 169 1.00 4.50 8.84
N ALA A 170 2.20 3.94 8.71
CA ALA A 170 2.65 3.32 7.47
C ALA A 170 3.64 2.19 7.72
N ALA A 171 3.80 1.29 6.74
CA ALA A 171 4.70 0.15 6.85
C ALA A 171 6.19 0.50 7.02
N SER A 172 6.60 1.72 6.67
CA SER A 172 7.97 2.20 6.88
C SER A 172 8.00 3.71 7.17
N PRO A 173 9.06 4.21 7.85
CA PRO A 173 9.27 5.65 8.04
C PRO A 173 9.25 6.44 6.73
N LYS A 174 9.79 5.87 5.65
CA LYS A 174 9.81 6.46 4.31
C LYS A 174 8.38 6.61 3.76
N SER A 175 7.57 5.56 3.85
CA SER A 175 6.17 5.61 3.45
C SER A 175 5.36 6.59 4.29
N LEU A 176 5.63 6.69 5.60
CA LEU A 176 4.98 7.64 6.49
C LEU A 176 5.28 9.09 6.10
N ARG A 177 6.55 9.41 5.81
CA ARG A 177 6.96 10.74 5.32
C ARG A 177 6.38 11.08 3.96
N ALA A 178 6.28 10.11 3.05
CA ALA A 178 5.63 10.30 1.77
C ALA A 178 4.13 10.58 1.92
N LEU A 179 3.46 9.85 2.83
CA LEU A 179 2.05 10.08 3.16
C LEU A 179 1.84 11.47 3.76
N ALA A 180 2.67 11.89 4.72
CA ALA A 180 2.61 13.23 5.32
C ALA A 180 2.74 14.33 4.25
N ARG A 181 3.68 14.21 3.30
CA ARG A 181 3.84 15.17 2.18
C ARG A 181 2.59 15.25 1.30
N THR A 182 2.03 14.11 0.91
CA THR A 182 0.82 14.09 0.07
C THR A 182 -0.40 14.63 0.81
N LEU A 183 -0.52 14.35 2.11
CA LEU A 183 -1.60 14.90 2.91
C LEU A 183 -1.47 16.41 3.07
N ALA A 184 -0.27 16.93 3.37
CA ALA A 184 -0.04 18.37 3.48
C ALA A 184 -0.46 19.14 2.20
N GLN A 185 -0.32 18.53 1.02
CA GLN A 185 -0.73 19.11 -0.26
C GLN A 185 -2.22 19.00 -0.57
N THR A 186 -2.97 18.16 0.15
CA THR A 186 -4.35 17.80 -0.20
C THR A 186 -5.38 18.22 0.84
N VAL A 187 -4.98 18.37 2.11
CA VAL A 187 -5.91 18.70 3.21
C VAL A 187 -6.04 20.20 3.47
N ASP A 188 -5.30 21.03 2.73
CA ASP A 188 -5.43 22.48 2.79
C ASP A 188 -6.89 22.87 2.50
N ASP A 189 -7.46 23.73 3.34
CA ASP A 189 -8.88 24.13 3.34
C ASP A 189 -9.95 23.04 3.59
N MET A 190 -9.58 21.79 3.89
CA MET A 190 -10.56 20.75 4.27
C MET A 190 -10.98 20.88 5.75
N PRO A 191 -12.22 20.55 6.14
CA PRO A 191 -12.63 20.58 7.55
C PRO A 191 -11.81 19.61 8.41
N LEU A 192 -11.06 20.13 9.38
CA LEU A 192 -10.10 19.37 10.20
C LEU A 192 -10.72 18.13 10.87
N ALA A 193 -11.91 18.26 11.47
CA ALA A 193 -12.62 17.14 12.10
C ALA A 193 -12.90 15.98 11.14
N LYS A 194 -13.24 16.29 9.89
CA LYS A 194 -13.48 15.29 8.84
C LYS A 194 -12.17 14.65 8.40
N VAL A 195 -11.08 15.41 8.29
CA VAL A 195 -9.74 14.86 7.99
C VAL A 195 -9.30 13.90 9.10
N ALA A 196 -9.38 14.34 10.36
CA ALA A 196 -9.03 13.55 11.53
C ALA A 196 -9.81 12.23 11.59
N SER A 197 -11.15 12.28 11.51
CA SER A 197 -12.01 11.09 11.53
C SER A 197 -11.75 10.14 10.34
N SER A 198 -11.49 10.68 9.14
CA SER A 198 -11.18 9.85 7.96
C SER A 198 -9.91 9.04 8.12
N LEU A 199 -8.89 9.64 8.74
CA LEU A 199 -7.62 8.98 9.00
C LEU A 199 -7.71 8.05 10.21
N ALA A 200 -8.45 8.45 11.25
CA ALA A 200 -8.59 7.69 12.48
C ALA A 200 -9.50 6.44 12.34
N LEU A 201 -10.57 6.54 11.54
CA LEU A 201 -11.58 5.48 11.38
C LEU A 201 -11.48 4.75 10.04
N GLY A 202 -10.92 5.40 9.02
CA GLY A 202 -10.88 4.90 7.64
C GLY A 202 -9.52 4.37 7.18
N ARG A 203 -8.55 4.21 8.08
CA ARG A 203 -7.20 3.72 7.77
C ARG A 203 -6.74 2.67 8.77
N SER A 204 -5.89 1.76 8.31
CA SER A 204 -5.16 0.83 9.18
C SER A 204 -4.09 1.60 9.95
N LEU A 205 -4.14 1.52 11.27
CA LEU A 205 -3.21 2.21 12.18
C LEU A 205 -2.24 1.26 12.89
N ASP A 206 -2.29 -0.03 12.56
CA ASP A 206 -1.52 -1.11 13.19
C ASP A 206 -0.07 -1.24 12.69
N PHE A 207 0.49 -0.19 12.10
CA PHE A 207 1.89 -0.17 11.67
C PHE A 207 2.82 0.37 12.77
N SER A 208 4.10 0.01 12.72
CA SER A 208 5.11 0.48 13.67
C SER A 208 5.54 1.92 13.45
N ALA A 209 5.64 2.38 12.20
CA ALA A 209 5.90 3.78 11.91
C ALA A 209 4.61 4.59 12.07
N ARG A 210 4.54 5.37 13.15
CA ARG A 210 3.37 6.14 13.56
C ARG A 210 3.70 7.62 13.71
N LEU A 211 2.70 8.43 13.39
CA LEU A 211 2.68 9.88 13.54
C LEU A 211 1.31 10.27 14.07
N ALA A 212 1.27 11.15 15.06
CA ALA A 212 0.06 11.81 15.50
C ALA A 212 0.32 13.31 15.51
N VAL A 213 -0.56 14.07 14.85
CA VAL A 213 -0.52 15.54 14.87
C VAL A 213 -1.68 16.05 15.72
N VAL A 214 -1.39 16.94 16.66
CA VAL A 214 -2.42 17.70 17.37
C VAL A 214 -2.52 19.06 16.69
N ALA A 215 -3.71 19.40 16.20
CA ALA A 215 -3.95 20.66 15.50
C ALA A 215 -5.33 21.21 15.86
N SER A 216 -5.46 22.53 15.83
CA SER A 216 -6.72 23.26 16.01
C SER A 216 -7.19 23.93 14.72
N SER A 217 -6.42 23.83 13.64
CA SER A 217 -6.81 24.26 12.30
C SER A 217 -6.17 23.41 11.20
N SER A 218 -6.74 23.44 9.99
CA SER A 218 -6.18 22.74 8.83
C SER A 218 -4.82 23.33 8.42
N SER A 219 -4.60 24.63 8.63
CA SER A 219 -3.30 25.30 8.42
C SER A 219 -2.24 24.78 9.39
N GLU A 220 -2.56 24.64 10.67
CA GLU A 220 -1.66 24.03 11.66
C GLU A 220 -1.32 22.58 11.33
N LEU A 221 -2.31 21.79 10.91
CA LEU A 221 -2.10 20.42 10.45
C LEU A 221 -1.14 20.39 9.26
N THR A 222 -1.39 21.19 8.22
CA THR A 222 -0.56 21.26 7.02
C THR A 222 0.89 21.65 7.37
N ALA A 223 1.08 22.66 8.23
CA ALA A 223 2.40 23.07 8.70
C ALA A 223 3.12 21.94 9.44
N ALA A 224 2.45 21.27 10.39
CA ALA A 224 3.02 20.16 11.14
C ALA A 224 3.40 18.96 10.26
N LEU A 225 2.57 18.63 9.25
CA LEU A 225 2.88 17.59 8.26
C LEU A 225 4.09 17.95 7.40
N HIS A 226 4.24 19.22 7.01
CA HIS A 226 5.43 19.72 6.30
C HIS A 226 6.69 19.63 7.17
N THR A 227 6.64 20.09 8.43
CA THR A 227 7.76 20.00 9.37
C THR A 227 8.20 18.56 9.58
N PHE A 228 7.25 17.64 9.82
CA PHE A 228 7.58 16.21 9.95
C PHE A 228 8.19 15.63 8.67
N ALA A 229 7.63 15.98 7.51
CA ALA A 229 8.15 15.53 6.22
C ALA A 229 9.56 16.03 5.92
N ALA A 230 9.92 17.22 6.42
CA ALA A 230 11.25 17.81 6.35
C ALA A 230 12.23 17.25 7.40
N GLU A 231 11.78 16.29 8.23
CA GLU A 231 12.55 15.70 9.33
C GLU A 231 12.95 16.71 10.42
N GLU A 232 12.17 17.78 10.56
CA GLU A 232 12.33 18.80 11.59
C GLU A 232 11.50 18.45 12.85
N ARG A 233 11.94 18.94 14.02
CA ARG A 233 11.24 18.70 15.29
C ARG A 233 10.13 19.73 15.50
N SER A 234 8.94 19.27 15.90
CA SER A 234 7.83 20.11 16.35
C SER A 234 7.20 19.55 17.62
N THR A 235 6.70 20.42 18.49
CA THR A 235 5.97 20.03 19.71
C THR A 235 4.54 19.53 19.42
N SER A 236 3.97 19.89 18.27
CA SER A 236 2.64 19.43 17.83
C SER A 236 2.66 18.05 17.16
N VAL A 237 3.85 17.47 17.00
CA VAL A 237 4.10 16.22 16.29
C VAL A 237 4.61 15.17 17.26
N HIS A 238 3.86 14.08 17.40
CA HIS A 238 4.26 12.90 18.15
C HIS A 238 4.59 11.79 17.16
N THR A 239 5.77 11.18 17.23
CA THR A 239 6.16 10.13 16.27
C THR A 239 6.94 9.01 16.92
N SER A 240 6.75 7.81 16.37
CA SER A 240 7.66 6.68 16.54
C SER A 240 7.97 6.12 15.15
N LEU A 241 9.26 6.05 14.82
CA LEU A 241 9.75 5.55 13.52
C LEU A 241 10.42 4.17 13.64
N GLN A 242 10.49 3.62 14.85
CA GLN A 242 11.19 2.36 15.12
C GLN A 242 10.21 1.18 15.11
N SER A 243 10.69 0.06 14.56
CA SER A 243 10.06 -1.25 14.58
C SER A 243 10.49 -2.01 15.84
N ASP A 244 10.11 -1.52 17.02
CA ASP A 244 10.16 -2.40 18.18
C ASP A 244 8.95 -3.33 18.06
N GLU A 245 9.17 -4.64 17.93
CA GLU A 245 8.10 -5.65 17.80
C GLU A 245 7.27 -5.83 19.10
N GLY A 246 7.44 -4.94 20.09
CA GLY A 246 6.76 -4.97 21.37
C GLY A 246 5.59 -3.99 21.45
N THR A 247 4.52 -4.39 22.12
CA THR A 247 3.49 -3.44 22.59
C THR A 247 4.12 -2.57 23.66
N ARG A 248 4.26 -1.27 23.43
CA ARG A 248 4.83 -0.38 24.44
C ARG A 248 3.87 -0.24 25.63
N THR A 249 4.42 -0.32 26.83
CA THR A 249 3.67 -0.25 28.09
C THR A 249 3.55 1.21 28.51
N VAL A 250 2.33 1.69 28.71
CA VAL A 250 2.09 3.05 29.19
C VAL A 250 1.81 3.04 30.68
N ALA A 251 2.54 3.88 31.41
CA ALA A 251 2.35 4.15 32.81
C ALA A 251 1.62 5.47 33.04
N CYS A 252 0.87 5.56 34.13
CA CYS A 252 0.31 6.81 34.63
C CYS A 252 0.84 7.08 36.04
N PHE A 253 1.29 8.30 36.30
CA PHE A 253 1.76 8.75 37.61
C PHE A 253 0.81 9.78 38.22
N PHE A 254 0.36 9.49 39.43
CA PHE A 254 -0.50 10.38 40.22
C PHE A 254 0.33 11.11 41.29
N PRO A 255 0.50 12.44 41.19
CA PRO A 255 1.22 13.20 42.19
C PRO A 255 0.41 13.33 43.49
N GLU A 256 1.09 13.74 44.55
CA GLU A 256 0.48 13.94 45.86
C GLU A 256 -0.44 15.16 45.90
N ASN A 257 -0.15 16.18 45.08
CA ASN A 257 -0.92 17.42 44.98
C ASN A 257 -1.42 17.63 43.55
N TYR A 258 -2.57 18.30 43.43
CA TYR A 258 -3.13 18.72 42.14
C TYR A 258 -3.07 20.24 42.00
N ASP A 259 -3.22 20.73 40.78
CA ASP A 259 -3.36 22.15 40.50
C ASP A 259 -4.83 22.49 40.21
N ALA A 260 -5.37 23.40 41.01
CA ALA A 260 -6.79 23.72 41.01
C ALA A 260 -7.24 24.49 39.77
N SER A 261 -6.34 25.22 39.11
CA SER A 261 -6.67 26.03 37.94
C SER A 261 -7.09 25.15 36.77
N TRP A 262 -6.30 24.13 36.46
CA TRP A 262 -6.62 23.22 35.37
C TRP A 262 -7.77 22.27 35.70
N ALA A 263 -7.83 21.78 36.94
CA ALA A 263 -8.87 20.86 37.36
C ALA A 263 -10.25 21.53 37.26
N LYS A 264 -10.33 22.82 37.59
CA LYS A 264 -11.53 23.65 37.37
C LYS A 264 -11.89 23.77 35.89
N GLY A 265 -10.91 24.00 35.03
CA GLY A 265 -11.12 24.05 33.57
C GLY A 265 -11.70 22.76 33.00
N LEU A 266 -11.16 21.60 33.40
CA LEU A 266 -11.70 20.29 33.00
C LEU A 266 -13.08 20.02 33.58
N PHE A 267 -13.34 20.40 34.84
CA PHE A 267 -14.67 20.29 35.45
C PHE A 267 -15.75 21.08 34.69
N GLN A 268 -15.40 22.24 34.15
CA GLN A 268 -16.34 23.05 33.37
C GLN A 268 -16.61 22.46 31.98
N ARG A 269 -15.59 21.90 31.31
CA ARG A 269 -15.67 21.51 29.88
C ARG A 269 -15.88 20.03 29.62
N ASN A 270 -15.40 19.14 30.50
CA ASN A 270 -15.47 17.69 30.29
C ASN A 270 -16.55 17.03 31.15
N ALA A 271 -17.55 16.43 30.50
CA ALA A 271 -18.69 15.81 31.17
C ALA A 271 -18.31 14.59 32.02
N THR A 272 -17.36 13.76 31.57
CA THR A 272 -16.87 12.59 32.31
C THR A 272 -16.18 13.01 33.59
N PHE A 273 -15.23 13.95 33.49
CA PHE A 273 -14.50 14.49 34.64
C PHE A 273 -15.48 15.07 35.68
N ARG A 274 -16.40 15.94 35.22
CA ARG A 274 -17.43 16.53 36.09
C ARG A 274 -18.30 15.47 36.76
N SER A 275 -18.74 14.46 36.02
CA SER A 275 -19.58 13.39 36.56
C SER A 275 -18.86 12.63 37.68
N GLU A 276 -17.58 12.29 37.50
CA GLU A 276 -16.81 11.58 38.51
C GLU A 276 -16.54 12.43 39.77
N ILE A 277 -16.22 13.72 39.62
CA ILE A 277 -16.09 14.63 40.76
C ILE A 277 -17.40 14.67 41.57
N LEU A 278 -18.55 14.80 40.90
CA LEU A 278 -19.86 14.86 41.57
C LEU A 278 -20.25 13.53 42.22
N LYS A 279 -19.86 12.38 41.64
CA LYS A 279 -20.03 11.07 42.29
C LYS A 279 -19.20 10.96 43.56
N CYS A 280 -17.95 11.41 43.53
CA CYS A 280 -17.09 11.45 44.71
C CYS A 280 -17.66 12.40 45.77
N GLU A 281 -18.12 13.58 45.37
CA GLU A 281 -18.76 14.57 46.26
C GLU A 281 -19.94 13.95 47.01
N ALA A 282 -20.87 13.29 46.31
CA ALA A 282 -22.03 12.65 46.92
C ALA A 282 -21.66 11.58 47.98
N LEU A 283 -20.47 10.99 47.90
CA LEU A 283 -19.98 10.00 48.87
C LEU A 283 -19.35 10.63 50.12
N VAL A 284 -18.90 11.89 50.06
CA VAL A 284 -18.22 12.58 51.16
C VAL A 284 -18.99 13.78 51.73
N ASP A 285 -20.08 14.20 51.08
CA ASP A 285 -20.86 15.39 51.43
C ASP A 285 -21.31 15.41 52.89
N ALA A 286 -21.72 14.26 53.44
CA ALA A 286 -22.15 14.13 54.84
C ALA A 286 -21.04 14.42 55.87
N VAL A 287 -19.77 14.52 55.45
CA VAL A 287 -18.59 14.69 56.31
C VAL A 287 -17.92 16.06 56.10
N LEU A 288 -18.25 16.77 55.02
CA LEU A 288 -17.65 18.06 54.67
C LEU A 288 -18.57 19.23 55.05
N PRO A 289 -18.01 20.41 55.37
CA PRO A 289 -18.79 21.59 55.76
C PRO A 289 -19.55 22.24 54.58
N CYS A 290 -19.16 21.92 53.34
CA CYS A 290 -19.80 22.38 52.11
C CYS A 290 -19.41 21.45 50.94
N PRO A 291 -20.04 21.58 49.76
CA PRO A 291 -19.77 20.70 48.62
C PRO A 291 -18.29 20.65 48.25
N LEU A 292 -17.78 19.45 47.98
CA LEU A 292 -16.37 19.21 47.67
C LEU A 292 -15.90 20.06 46.48
N SER A 293 -16.69 20.18 45.42
CA SER A 293 -16.40 20.99 44.24
C SER A 293 -16.13 22.46 44.55
N ARG A 294 -16.88 23.05 45.51
CA ARG A 294 -16.63 24.41 45.99
C ARG A 294 -15.29 24.49 46.71
N LEU A 295 -14.97 23.51 47.56
CA LEU A 295 -13.66 23.43 48.22
C LEU A 295 -12.51 23.25 47.23
N LEU A 296 -12.70 22.45 46.18
CA LEU A 296 -11.66 22.18 45.17
C LEU A 296 -11.33 23.39 44.30
N PHE A 297 -12.34 24.19 43.92
CA PHE A 297 -12.23 25.13 42.80
C PHE A 297 -12.51 26.60 43.15
N ASP A 298 -13.22 26.87 44.25
CA ASP A 298 -13.71 28.22 44.60
C ASP A 298 -13.31 28.68 46.01
N ALA A 299 -12.77 27.80 46.85
CA ALA A 299 -12.32 28.12 48.20
C ALA A 299 -11.00 28.92 48.23
N ASP A 300 -10.61 29.42 49.39
CA ASP A 300 -9.28 30.00 49.55
C ASP A 300 -8.18 28.92 49.67
N GLU A 301 -6.91 29.34 49.73
CA GLU A 301 -5.78 28.41 49.80
C GLU A 301 -5.74 27.61 51.10
N ALA A 302 -6.15 28.19 52.23
CA ALA A 302 -6.15 27.51 53.52
C ALA A 302 -7.24 26.43 53.58
N GLU A 303 -8.44 26.75 53.10
CA GLU A 303 -9.56 25.81 52.94
C GLU A 303 -9.17 24.67 51.98
N ARG A 304 -8.56 24.97 50.82
CA ARG A 304 -8.04 23.94 49.91
C ARG A 304 -6.99 23.05 50.56
N ASN A 305 -6.04 23.64 51.27
CA ASN A 305 -4.98 22.90 51.95
C ASN A 305 -5.53 21.96 53.03
N SER A 306 -6.66 22.29 53.66
CA SER A 306 -7.32 21.41 54.63
C SER A 306 -7.85 20.11 54.01
N ILE A 307 -8.06 20.09 52.69
CA ILE A 307 -8.53 18.91 51.94
C ILE A 307 -7.54 18.46 50.85
N ALA A 308 -6.27 18.90 50.89
CA ALA A 308 -5.31 18.73 49.79
C ALA A 308 -5.22 17.27 49.29
N HIS A 309 -5.11 16.32 50.22
CA HIS A 309 -5.03 14.89 49.93
C HIS A 309 -6.32 14.31 49.34
N LEU A 310 -7.48 14.71 49.88
CA LEU A 310 -8.79 14.31 49.35
C LEU A 310 -8.98 14.88 47.94
N GLY A 311 -8.59 16.13 47.72
CA GLY A 311 -8.70 16.77 46.42
C GLY A 311 -7.79 16.15 45.38
N SER A 312 -6.55 15.84 45.75
CA SER A 312 -5.61 15.14 44.87
C SER A 312 -6.13 13.76 44.44
N PHE A 313 -6.67 12.97 45.37
CA PHE A 313 -7.28 11.68 45.06
C PHE A 313 -8.46 11.83 44.09
N VAL A 314 -9.40 12.74 44.40
CA VAL A 314 -10.63 12.90 43.62
C VAL A 314 -10.35 13.43 42.21
N VAL A 315 -9.43 14.39 42.08
CA VAL A 315 -9.00 14.93 40.78
C VAL A 315 -8.26 13.87 39.96
N SER A 316 -7.35 13.11 40.57
CA SER A 316 -6.62 12.03 39.91
C SER A 316 -7.55 10.90 39.45
N TRP A 317 -8.53 10.52 40.28
CA TRP A 317 -9.55 9.54 39.92
C TRP A 317 -10.41 9.99 38.74
N ALA A 318 -10.95 11.21 38.80
CA ALA A 318 -11.74 11.78 37.72
C ALA A 318 -10.94 11.89 36.43
N PHE A 319 -9.64 12.20 36.53
CA PHE A 319 -8.75 12.25 35.37
C PHE A 319 -8.52 10.87 34.75
N LEU A 320 -8.27 9.83 35.56
CA LEU A 320 -8.16 8.45 35.07
C LEU A 320 -9.42 8.01 34.31
N ALA A 321 -10.61 8.41 34.79
CA ALA A 321 -11.85 8.15 34.08
C ALA A 321 -11.94 8.88 32.72
N VAL A 322 -11.39 10.08 32.60
CA VAL A 322 -11.27 10.78 31.30
C VAL A 322 -10.41 9.98 30.33
N LEU A 323 -9.25 9.49 30.77
CA LEU A 323 -8.38 8.62 29.94
C LEU A 323 -9.14 7.37 29.47
N HIS A 324 -9.81 6.66 30.38
CA HIS A 324 -10.62 5.49 30.04
C HIS A 324 -11.75 5.80 29.05
N SER A 325 -12.35 7.00 29.15
CA SER A 325 -13.44 7.41 28.25
C SER A 325 -13.01 7.53 26.79
N VAL A 326 -11.73 7.80 26.52
CA VAL A 326 -11.14 7.81 25.15
C VAL A 326 -10.38 6.53 24.83
N GLY A 327 -10.47 5.52 25.70
CA GLY A 327 -9.85 4.21 25.51
C GLY A 327 -8.37 4.13 25.87
N LEU A 328 -7.83 5.14 26.57
CA LEU A 328 -6.48 5.12 27.10
C LEU A 328 -6.50 4.38 28.44
N TYR A 329 -6.01 3.13 28.47
CA TYR A 329 -5.91 2.31 29.67
C TYR A 329 -4.43 2.10 30.03
N PRO A 330 -3.87 2.86 30.98
CA PRO A 330 -2.51 2.66 31.43
C PRO A 330 -2.32 1.25 32.00
N ALA A 331 -1.29 0.55 31.56
CA ALA A 331 -0.96 -0.81 32.02
C ALA A 331 -0.23 -0.80 33.38
N VAL A 332 0.38 0.33 33.73
CA VAL A 332 1.06 0.54 35.02
C VAL A 332 0.51 1.81 35.66
N LEU A 333 0.16 1.75 36.94
CA LEU A 333 -0.23 2.91 37.73
C LEU A 333 0.78 3.08 38.87
N SER A 334 1.31 4.29 39.00
CA SER A 334 2.21 4.67 40.07
C SER A 334 1.65 5.91 40.76
N GLY A 335 1.85 6.01 42.06
CA GLY A 335 1.36 7.13 42.83
C GLY A 335 2.33 7.51 43.93
N HIS A 336 2.32 8.79 44.29
CA HIS A 336 3.04 9.30 45.45
C HIS A 336 2.06 9.65 46.57
N GLY A 337 2.29 9.14 47.78
CA GLY A 337 1.40 9.40 48.91
C GLY A 337 -0.03 8.94 48.62
N VAL A 338 -0.97 9.89 48.57
CA VAL A 338 -2.38 9.61 48.26
C VAL A 338 -2.63 9.15 46.82
N GLY A 339 -1.68 9.35 45.90
CA GLY A 339 -1.76 8.83 44.54
C GLY A 339 -1.81 7.29 44.48
N GLU A 340 -1.23 6.59 45.48
CA GLU A 340 -1.28 5.12 45.55
C GLU A 340 -2.71 4.60 45.76
N TYR A 341 -3.56 5.37 46.46
CA TYR A 341 -4.95 5.00 46.67
C TYR A 341 -5.73 4.98 45.34
N VAL A 342 -5.42 5.88 44.41
CA VAL A 342 -6.06 5.94 43.09
C VAL A 342 -5.79 4.65 42.32
N GLY A 343 -4.52 4.21 42.33
CA GLY A 343 -4.12 2.93 41.74
C GLY A 343 -4.82 1.74 42.39
N ALA A 344 -4.86 1.68 43.73
CA ALA A 344 -5.52 0.62 44.45
C ALA A 344 -7.04 0.55 44.18
N VAL A 345 -7.71 1.69 44.04
CA VAL A 345 -9.13 1.73 43.64
C VAL A 345 -9.30 1.30 42.18
N ALA A 346 -8.45 1.80 41.27
CA ALA A 346 -8.50 1.43 39.85
C ALA A 346 -8.26 -0.07 39.62
N ARG A 347 -7.43 -0.69 40.45
CA ARG A 347 -7.17 -2.14 40.43
C ARG A 347 -8.27 -2.97 41.12
N GLY A 348 -9.21 -2.33 41.81
CA GLY A 348 -10.29 -2.98 42.54
C GLY A 348 -9.89 -3.52 43.92
N VAL A 349 -8.72 -3.16 44.43
CA VAL A 349 -8.26 -3.54 45.78
C VAL A 349 -9.04 -2.78 46.84
N LEU A 350 -9.26 -1.48 46.61
CA LEU A 350 -10.07 -0.63 47.45
C LEU A 350 -11.37 -0.27 46.74
N SER A 351 -12.46 -0.21 47.51
CA SER A 351 -13.67 0.47 47.01
C SER A 351 -13.40 1.97 46.89
N ILE A 352 -14.06 2.67 45.97
CA ILE A 352 -13.94 4.13 45.86
C ILE A 352 -14.28 4.83 47.18
N LYS A 353 -15.27 4.30 47.93
CA LYS A 353 -15.66 4.82 49.23
C LYS A 353 -14.53 4.71 50.25
N ASP A 354 -13.80 3.60 50.26
CA ASP A 354 -12.68 3.42 51.17
C ASP A 354 -11.44 4.23 50.75
N GLY A 355 -11.19 4.35 49.44
CA GLY A 355 -10.19 5.28 48.92
C GLY A 355 -10.44 6.72 49.35
N LEU A 356 -11.70 7.20 49.26
CA LEU A 356 -12.10 8.53 49.74
C LEU A 356 -11.89 8.72 51.25
N LYS A 357 -12.22 7.71 52.06
CA LYS A 357 -11.99 7.75 53.52
C LYS A 357 -10.50 7.85 53.85
N LEU A 358 -9.65 7.06 53.18
CA LEU A 358 -8.21 7.10 53.36
C LEU A 358 -7.63 8.44 52.92
N ALA A 359 -8.04 8.96 51.75
CA ALA A 359 -7.60 10.25 51.25
C ALA A 359 -8.01 11.42 52.18
N ALA A 360 -9.20 11.34 52.80
CA ALA A 360 -9.65 12.33 53.79
C ALA A 360 -8.82 12.32 55.09
N CYS A 361 -8.21 11.19 55.45
CA CYS A 361 -7.27 11.11 56.58
C CYS A 361 -5.87 11.63 56.23
N GLY A 362 -5.56 11.72 54.94
CA GLY A 362 -4.22 12.04 54.45
C GLY A 362 -3.16 11.03 54.89
N LEU A 363 -1.94 11.52 55.12
CA LEU A 363 -0.81 10.76 55.68
C LEU A 363 -0.75 10.81 57.22
N ASN A 364 -1.84 11.18 57.91
CA ASN A 364 -1.86 11.23 59.36
C ASN A 364 -2.09 9.83 59.95
N SER A 365 -1.02 9.21 60.45
CA SER A 365 -1.04 7.86 61.03
C SER A 365 -2.09 7.67 62.14
N ALA A 366 -2.36 8.69 62.98
CA ALA A 366 -3.34 8.60 64.06
C ALA A 366 -4.79 8.70 63.56
N ALA A 367 -5.05 9.50 62.53
CA ALA A 367 -6.36 9.56 61.87
C ALA A 367 -6.63 8.25 61.10
N MET A 368 -5.62 7.76 60.39
CA MET A 368 -5.73 6.55 59.59
C MET A 368 -5.95 5.30 60.44
N ALA A 369 -5.30 5.20 61.61
CA ALA A 369 -5.53 4.12 62.57
C ALA A 369 -7.01 3.99 63.03
N LYS A 370 -7.79 5.09 62.98
CA LYS A 370 -9.23 5.06 63.31
C LYS A 370 -10.10 4.57 62.15
N VAL A 371 -9.65 4.72 60.92
CA VAL A 371 -10.42 4.44 59.70
C VAL A 371 -10.08 3.08 59.11
N LEU A 372 -8.82 2.65 59.18
CA LEU A 372 -8.33 1.39 58.65
C LEU A 372 -9.13 0.13 59.09
N PRO A 373 -9.61 0.01 60.34
CA PRO A 373 -10.44 -1.14 60.73
C PRO A 373 -11.75 -1.26 59.93
N ALA A 374 -12.22 -0.16 59.34
CA ALA A 374 -13.45 -0.10 58.54
C ALA A 374 -13.18 -0.11 57.01
N VAL A 375 -11.92 -0.25 56.59
CA VAL A 375 -11.51 -0.35 55.19
C VAL A 375 -11.43 -1.83 54.78
N GLN A 376 -12.06 -2.18 53.67
CA GLN A 376 -12.02 -3.54 53.13
C GLN A 376 -11.12 -3.61 51.91
N CYS A 377 -10.06 -4.42 52.00
CA CYS A 377 -9.17 -4.73 50.88
C CYS A 377 -9.66 -6.01 50.20
N HIS A 378 -9.75 -5.99 48.87
CA HIS A 378 -10.20 -7.11 48.06
C HIS A 378 -9.07 -7.62 47.17
N VAL A 379 -9.02 -8.93 46.95
CA VAL A 379 -8.19 -9.50 45.88
C VAL A 379 -9.03 -9.50 44.60
N PRO A 380 -8.66 -8.71 43.57
CA PRO A 380 -9.44 -8.61 42.35
C PRO A 380 -9.40 -9.92 41.57
N ALA A 381 -10.51 -10.23 40.88
CA ALA A 381 -10.68 -11.48 40.14
C ALA A 381 -9.94 -11.52 38.78
N SER A 382 -9.42 -10.38 38.30
CA SER A 382 -8.74 -10.27 37.00
C SER A 382 -7.38 -9.58 37.11
N GLU A 383 -6.54 -9.83 36.10
CA GLU A 383 -5.37 -9.00 35.86
C GLU A 383 -5.83 -7.59 35.44
N GLY A 384 -5.24 -6.57 36.06
CA GLY A 384 -5.47 -5.14 35.84
C GLY A 384 -4.12 -4.43 35.74
N PRO A 385 -4.05 -3.11 35.98
CA PRO A 385 -2.77 -2.40 35.92
C PRO A 385 -1.83 -2.83 37.06
N VAL A 386 -0.54 -2.89 36.78
CA VAL A 386 0.50 -3.10 37.81
C VAL A 386 0.55 -1.87 38.72
N LEU A 387 0.62 -2.08 40.03
CA LEU A 387 0.72 -1.00 41.01
C LEU A 387 2.17 -0.86 41.50
N CYS A 388 2.71 0.34 41.36
CA CYS A 388 4.04 0.71 41.83
C CYS A 388 3.89 1.72 42.97
N GLY A 389 4.36 1.34 44.16
CA GLY A 389 4.41 2.23 45.33
C GLY A 389 5.82 2.79 45.55
N ALA A 390 6.00 3.56 46.62
CA ALA A 390 7.31 4.12 46.98
C ALA A 390 8.41 3.06 47.28
N LEU A 391 8.02 1.81 47.55
CA LEU A 391 8.92 0.71 47.93
C LEU A 391 9.18 -0.32 46.82
N GLY A 392 8.60 -0.12 45.62
CA GLY A 392 8.72 -1.07 44.52
C GLY A 392 7.37 -1.51 43.93
N GLN A 393 7.41 -2.57 43.12
CA GLN A 393 6.21 -3.22 42.62
C GLN A 393 5.47 -3.86 43.79
N VAL A 394 4.20 -3.50 43.97
CA VAL A 394 3.41 -3.99 45.10
C VAL A 394 2.46 -5.07 44.59
N GLY A 395 2.70 -6.30 45.02
CA GLY A 395 1.77 -7.40 44.78
C GLY A 395 0.41 -7.09 45.44
N VAL A 396 -0.69 -7.48 44.81
CA VAL A 396 -2.03 -7.15 45.30
C VAL A 396 -2.28 -7.72 46.70
N ASP A 397 -1.72 -8.91 46.99
CA ASP A 397 -1.81 -9.56 48.31
C ASP A 397 -1.07 -8.79 49.42
N ALA A 398 -0.12 -7.90 49.05
CA ALA A 398 0.61 -7.08 50.00
C ALA A 398 -0.16 -5.81 50.41
N LEU A 399 -1.19 -5.39 49.66
CA LEU A 399 -1.99 -4.19 49.91
C LEU A 399 -3.01 -4.39 51.04
N THR A 400 -2.50 -4.68 52.23
CA THR A 400 -3.27 -4.89 53.46
C THR A 400 -3.43 -3.59 54.26
N THR A 401 -4.26 -3.60 55.30
CA THR A 401 -4.34 -2.48 56.26
C THR A 401 -2.98 -2.15 56.91
N ALA A 402 -2.10 -3.15 57.08
CA ALA A 402 -0.75 -2.96 57.57
C ALA A 402 0.13 -2.20 56.57
N TYR A 403 -0.01 -2.48 55.26
CA TYR A 403 0.71 -1.75 54.21
C TYR A 403 0.36 -0.27 54.23
N TRP A 404 -0.92 0.07 54.27
CA TRP A 404 -1.36 1.47 54.31
C TRP A 404 -0.83 2.18 55.56
N THR A 405 -0.84 1.53 56.73
CA THR A 405 -0.26 2.08 57.97
C THR A 405 1.23 2.39 57.81
N ALA A 406 1.99 1.49 57.19
CA ALA A 406 3.41 1.68 56.93
C ALA A 406 3.66 2.81 55.93
N GLN A 407 2.81 2.93 54.91
CA GLN A 407 2.92 3.96 53.87
C GLN A 407 2.79 5.38 54.44
N ALA A 408 1.84 5.63 55.35
CA ALA A 408 1.72 6.94 56.01
C ALA A 408 2.87 7.29 56.98
N SER A 409 3.67 6.29 57.37
CA SER A 409 4.81 6.49 58.27
C SER A 409 6.15 6.63 57.53
N ASN A 410 6.19 6.26 56.25
CA ASN A 410 7.41 6.29 55.44
C ASN A 410 7.52 7.59 54.65
N THR A 411 8.74 8.12 54.52
CA THR A 411 9.03 9.16 53.53
C THR A 411 9.10 8.51 52.15
N PRO A 412 8.20 8.86 51.22
CA PRO A 412 8.26 8.30 49.88
C PRO A 412 9.51 8.77 49.11
N HIS A 413 10.12 7.85 48.36
CA HIS A 413 11.30 8.12 47.53
C HIS A 413 10.91 8.14 46.04
N LEU A 414 10.71 9.32 45.48
CA LEU A 414 10.30 9.52 44.08
C LEU A 414 11.21 8.77 43.07
N GLN A 415 12.53 8.75 43.31
CA GLN A 415 13.49 8.01 42.47
C GLN A 415 13.23 6.50 42.44
N SER A 416 12.78 5.92 43.55
CA SER A 416 12.41 4.49 43.61
C SER A 416 11.17 4.20 42.77
N SER A 417 10.20 5.12 42.74
CA SER A 417 9.01 5.01 41.89
C SER A 417 9.37 5.08 40.39
N VAL A 418 10.30 5.96 40.00
CA VAL A 418 10.82 6.04 38.62
C VAL A 418 11.49 4.71 38.23
N HIS A 419 12.40 4.21 39.07
CA HIS A 419 13.09 2.94 38.81
C HIS A 419 12.11 1.77 38.71
N THR A 420 11.10 1.75 39.56
CA THR A 420 10.07 0.71 39.56
C THR A 420 9.25 0.74 38.27
N LEU A 421 8.83 1.92 37.81
CA LEU A 421 8.11 2.09 36.54
C LEU A 421 8.92 1.54 35.36
N VAL A 422 10.19 1.92 35.26
CA VAL A 422 11.11 1.41 34.23
C VAL A 422 11.27 -0.11 34.33
N SER A 423 11.46 -0.66 35.54
CA SER A 423 11.61 -2.10 35.75
C SER A 423 10.36 -2.91 35.42
N CYS A 424 9.17 -2.29 35.51
CA CYS A 424 7.90 -2.89 35.08
C CYS A 424 7.69 -2.79 33.55
N GLY A 425 8.69 -2.31 32.80
CA GLY A 425 8.66 -2.21 31.35
C GLY A 425 7.89 -1.01 30.83
N ALA A 426 7.64 0.04 31.63
CA ALA A 426 7.00 1.26 31.15
C ALA A 426 7.88 1.97 30.11
N ASP A 427 7.30 2.29 28.96
CA ASP A 427 7.96 2.99 27.85
C ASP A 427 7.52 4.45 27.70
N LEU A 428 6.34 4.79 28.23
CA LEU A 428 5.76 6.14 28.21
C LEU A 428 5.10 6.43 29.55
N LEU A 429 5.34 7.62 30.10
CA LEU A 429 4.71 8.09 31.33
C LEU A 429 3.72 9.23 31.07
N ILE A 430 2.47 9.06 31.52
CA ILE A 430 1.50 10.14 31.63
C ILE A 430 1.58 10.70 33.05
N GLU A 431 2.01 11.96 33.18
CA GLU A 431 2.11 12.66 34.48
C GLU A 431 0.84 13.49 34.72
N VAL A 432 0.09 13.18 35.78
CA VAL A 432 -1.14 13.90 36.15
C VAL A 432 -0.83 15.16 36.96
N GLY A 433 -0.19 16.18 36.39
CA GLY A 433 0.16 17.41 37.13
C GLY A 433 0.70 18.56 36.28
N SER A 434 0.57 19.81 36.75
CA SER A 434 0.81 21.02 35.94
C SER A 434 2.25 21.29 35.51
N GLN A 435 3.22 20.52 36.01
CA GLN A 435 4.62 20.62 35.60
C GLN A 435 5.24 19.23 35.44
N ARG A 436 6.13 19.10 34.45
CA ARG A 436 6.97 17.91 34.26
C ARG A 436 7.92 17.80 35.45
N MET A 437 7.93 16.67 36.15
CA MET A 437 8.93 16.47 37.19
C MET A 437 10.26 16.08 36.53
N SER A 438 11.33 16.79 36.88
CA SER A 438 12.68 16.57 36.33
C SER A 438 13.17 15.12 36.48
N GLU A 439 12.77 14.46 37.56
CA GLU A 439 13.19 13.12 37.94
C GLU A 439 12.64 12.03 37.00
N PHE A 440 11.46 12.25 36.40
CA PHE A 440 10.92 11.38 35.36
C PHE A 440 11.44 11.74 33.97
N ALA A 441 11.74 13.03 33.75
CA ALA A 441 12.09 13.56 32.45
C ALA A 441 13.35 12.93 31.83
N ASP A 442 14.29 12.52 32.68
CA ASP A 442 15.55 11.89 32.29
C ASP A 442 15.45 10.37 32.12
N ALA A 443 14.41 9.74 32.68
CA ALA A 443 14.27 8.28 32.72
C ALA A 443 13.27 7.72 31.72
N LEU A 444 12.17 8.44 31.46
CA LEU A 444 11.11 8.02 30.54
C LEU A 444 10.62 9.21 29.69
N PRO A 445 10.25 8.98 28.42
CA PRO A 445 9.42 9.92 27.69
C PRO A 445 8.17 10.20 28.51
N SER A 446 7.88 11.47 28.79
CA SER A 446 6.69 11.86 29.53
C SER A 446 5.93 12.97 28.84
N VAL A 447 4.60 12.88 28.93
CA VAL A 447 3.68 13.91 28.46
C VAL A 447 3.25 14.71 29.68
N PRO A 448 3.85 15.88 29.94
CA PRO A 448 3.44 16.69 31.08
C PRO A 448 2.02 17.21 30.87
N PHE A 449 1.26 17.29 31.95
CA PHE A 449 -0.06 17.88 31.89
C PHE A 449 0.04 19.40 31.69
N ALA A 450 -0.57 19.88 30.61
CA ALA A 450 -0.78 21.30 30.35
C ALA A 450 -2.27 21.61 30.49
N ALA A 451 -2.62 22.73 31.11
CA ALA A 451 -4.00 23.16 31.39
C ALA A 451 -4.80 23.60 30.13
N SER A 452 -4.57 22.98 28.97
CA SER A 452 -5.18 23.36 27.69
C SER A 452 -6.18 22.30 27.18
N GLU A 453 -7.08 22.71 26.28
CA GLU A 453 -8.00 21.80 25.57
C GLU A 453 -7.26 20.74 24.76
N GLU A 454 -6.02 21.02 24.38
CA GLU A 454 -5.15 20.16 23.60
C GLU A 454 -4.57 19.00 24.42
N PHE A 455 -4.70 18.99 25.75
CA PHE A 455 -4.00 18.01 26.56
C PHE A 455 -4.49 16.57 26.33
N LEU A 456 -5.81 16.34 26.35
CA LEU A 456 -6.36 15.02 26.04
C LEU A 456 -5.97 14.58 24.62
N ALA A 457 -5.96 15.52 23.68
CA ALA A 457 -5.49 15.30 22.32
C ALA A 457 -4.00 14.90 22.29
N ASN A 458 -3.15 15.58 23.06
CA ASN A 458 -1.73 15.25 23.21
C ASN A 458 -1.50 13.90 23.89
N CYS A 459 -2.28 13.54 24.91
CA CYS A 459 -2.24 12.20 25.50
C CYS A 459 -2.57 11.13 24.47
N CYS A 460 -3.67 11.29 23.72
CA CYS A 460 -4.05 10.37 22.64
C CYS A 460 -2.96 10.29 21.57
N ALA A 461 -2.40 11.43 21.16
CA ALA A 461 -1.36 11.52 20.14
C ALA A 461 -0.07 10.81 20.56
N ALA A 462 0.43 11.10 21.76
CA ALA A 462 1.61 10.47 22.32
C ALA A 462 1.40 8.97 22.57
N PHE A 463 0.24 8.58 23.10
CA PHE A 463 -0.10 7.18 23.34
C PHE A 463 -0.15 6.38 22.04
N PHE A 464 -0.81 6.93 21.01
CA PHE A 464 -0.86 6.31 19.70
C PHE A 464 0.53 6.18 19.08
N ALA A 465 1.31 7.28 19.08
CA ALA A 465 2.66 7.30 18.54
C ALA A 465 3.57 6.31 19.28
N ALA A 466 3.40 6.14 20.60
CA ALA A 466 4.14 5.18 21.38
C ALA A 466 3.76 3.72 21.09
N GLY A 467 2.67 3.42 20.39
CA GLY A 467 2.26 2.04 20.11
C GLY A 467 0.95 1.64 20.78
N GLY A 468 0.43 2.46 21.70
CA GLY A 468 -0.81 2.20 22.40
C GLY A 468 -2.05 2.31 21.52
N SER A 469 -3.13 1.63 21.92
CA SER A 469 -4.43 1.67 21.26
C SER A 469 -5.32 2.80 21.78
N VAL A 470 -5.78 3.68 20.88
CA VAL A 470 -6.74 4.76 21.18
C VAL A 470 -8.09 4.37 20.61
N SER A 471 -9.17 4.57 21.36
CA SER A 471 -10.52 4.33 20.85
C SER A 471 -10.98 5.49 19.97
N TRP A 472 -10.50 5.54 18.72
CA TRP A 472 -10.79 6.61 17.76
C TRP A 472 -12.28 6.85 17.54
N GLN A 473 -13.10 5.80 17.58
CA GLN A 473 -14.57 5.91 17.45
C GLN A 473 -15.20 6.74 18.57
N LYS A 474 -14.62 6.73 19.78
CA LYS A 474 -15.09 7.53 20.90
C LYS A 474 -14.65 8.99 20.79
N LEU A 475 -13.51 9.24 20.13
CA LEU A 475 -12.99 10.59 19.89
C LEU A 475 -13.70 11.27 18.71
N TYR A 476 -14.11 10.50 17.70
CA TYR A 476 -14.80 10.97 16.50
C TYR A 476 -16.14 10.25 16.27
N PRO A 477 -17.10 10.35 17.19
CA PRO A 477 -18.42 9.74 17.00
C PRO A 477 -19.14 10.45 15.84
N ASP A 478 -19.77 9.70 14.96
CA ASP A 478 -20.69 10.22 13.93
C ASP A 478 -20.13 11.28 12.95
N VAL A 479 -18.80 11.41 12.85
CA VAL A 479 -18.16 12.30 11.88
C VAL A 479 -18.03 11.60 10.53
N ALA A 480 -18.58 12.22 9.47
CA ALA A 480 -18.47 11.69 8.11
C ALA A 480 -17.03 11.68 7.60
N THR A 481 -16.62 10.56 6.98
CA THR A 481 -15.29 10.40 6.38
C THR A 481 -15.20 11.00 4.97
N LEU A 482 -14.00 11.42 4.60
CA LEU A 482 -13.59 11.94 3.31
C LEU A 482 -12.77 10.90 2.54
N SER A 483 -12.77 11.03 1.22
CA SER A 483 -11.84 10.31 0.35
C SER A 483 -10.48 11.01 0.39
N LEU A 484 -9.61 10.56 1.29
CA LEU A 484 -8.22 11.04 1.36
C LEU A 484 -7.27 10.15 0.53
N PRO A 485 -6.07 10.63 0.19
CA PRO A 485 -5.02 9.82 -0.44
C PRO A 485 -4.80 8.48 0.28
N THR A 486 -4.41 7.47 -0.50
CA THR A 486 -4.01 6.15 0.01
C THR A 486 -2.57 6.18 0.52
N SER A 487 -2.20 5.18 1.32
CA SER A 487 -0.82 4.99 1.77
C SER A 487 0.16 4.88 0.60
N HIS A 488 1.40 5.33 0.82
CA HIS A 488 2.47 5.20 -0.16
C HIS A 488 3.16 3.85 -0.05
N PHE A 489 3.11 3.08 -1.14
CA PHE A 489 3.86 1.84 -1.27
C PHE A 489 5.35 2.13 -1.47
N ASP A 490 6.19 1.59 -0.59
CA ASP A 490 7.64 1.59 -0.78
C ASP A 490 8.02 0.48 -1.78
N ARG A 491 7.87 0.80 -3.06
CA ARG A 491 8.07 -0.17 -4.13
C ARG A 491 9.55 -0.48 -4.30
N GLN A 492 9.87 -1.76 -4.29
CA GLN A 492 11.17 -2.29 -4.69
C GLN A 492 11.01 -3.11 -5.96
N ARG A 493 11.96 -3.00 -6.89
CA ARG A 493 12.00 -3.87 -8.06
C ARG A 493 12.40 -5.26 -7.57
N GLN A 494 11.42 -6.15 -7.56
CA GLN A 494 11.62 -7.57 -7.30
C GLN A 494 11.38 -8.30 -8.62
N GLY A 495 12.33 -9.13 -9.02
CA GLY A 495 12.27 -9.90 -10.26
C GLY A 495 13.49 -10.79 -10.36
N ARG A 496 13.32 -12.01 -10.85
CA ARG A 496 14.46 -12.87 -11.16
C ARG A 496 15.06 -12.39 -12.48
N THR A 497 16.19 -11.72 -12.41
CA THR A 497 17.05 -11.59 -13.60
C THR A 497 17.65 -12.96 -13.85
N PHE A 498 17.21 -13.64 -14.90
CA PHE A 498 17.93 -14.80 -15.42
C PHE A 498 19.23 -14.28 -16.05
N ALA A 499 20.32 -14.33 -15.28
CA ALA A 499 21.65 -14.16 -15.85
C ALA A 499 21.98 -15.43 -16.65
N PRO A 500 22.38 -15.33 -17.93
CA PRO A 500 22.88 -16.48 -18.65
C PRO A 500 24.11 -17.05 -17.92
N PRO A 501 24.25 -18.37 -17.74
CA PRO A 501 25.34 -18.93 -16.97
C PRO A 501 26.68 -18.78 -17.70
N GLY A 502 27.63 -18.09 -17.05
CA GLY A 502 29.08 -18.19 -17.29
C GLY A 502 29.69 -17.18 -18.27
N VAL A 503 30.24 -16.08 -17.74
CA VAL A 503 31.31 -15.30 -18.40
C VAL A 503 32.29 -14.79 -17.35
N GLU A 504 33.50 -15.33 -17.35
CA GLU A 504 34.64 -14.77 -16.62
C GLU A 504 35.46 -13.85 -17.55
N ASN A 505 35.79 -12.66 -17.07
CA ASN A 505 36.38 -11.54 -17.81
C ASN A 505 37.92 -11.62 -17.93
N SER A 506 38.48 -12.37 -18.89
CA SER A 506 39.95 -12.37 -19.10
C SER A 506 40.46 -12.18 -20.54
N VAL A 507 39.61 -12.14 -21.58
CA VAL A 507 40.05 -12.05 -22.99
C VAL A 507 40.08 -10.59 -23.54
N ALA A 508 39.68 -9.62 -22.73
CA ALA A 508 39.44 -8.23 -23.15
C ALA A 508 40.69 -7.43 -23.59
N ALA A 509 41.87 -7.74 -23.04
CA ALA A 509 43.03 -6.87 -23.15
C ALA A 509 43.81 -7.03 -24.47
N GLU A 510 43.95 -8.26 -24.99
CA GLU A 510 44.69 -8.51 -26.24
C GLU A 510 43.93 -8.06 -27.49
N HIS A 511 42.60 -8.13 -27.49
CA HIS A 511 41.78 -7.68 -28.62
C HIS A 511 41.78 -6.14 -28.75
N LEU A 512 41.89 -5.44 -27.62
CA LEU A 512 41.90 -3.97 -27.58
C LEU A 512 43.16 -3.39 -28.28
N GLU A 513 44.33 -3.98 -28.04
CA GLU A 513 45.57 -3.51 -28.69
C GLU A 513 45.56 -3.74 -30.20
N GLN A 514 44.99 -4.86 -30.68
CA GLN A 514 44.88 -5.15 -32.11
C GLN A 514 43.97 -4.15 -32.84
N VAL A 515 42.85 -3.76 -32.22
CA VAL A 515 41.93 -2.77 -32.78
C VAL A 515 42.60 -1.39 -32.88
N LEU A 516 43.34 -0.97 -31.85
CA LEU A 516 43.99 0.34 -31.84
C LEU A 516 45.11 0.47 -32.88
N HIS A 517 45.78 -0.64 -33.20
CA HIS A 517 46.78 -0.67 -34.27
C HIS A 517 46.14 -0.63 -35.67
N ALA A 518 44.99 -1.29 -35.85
CA ALA A 518 44.24 -1.24 -37.12
C ALA A 518 43.61 0.14 -37.39
N VAL A 519 43.35 0.94 -36.34
CA VAL A 519 42.83 2.32 -36.44
C VAL A 519 43.81 3.25 -37.14
N GLU A 520 45.10 3.16 -36.83
CA GLU A 520 46.14 3.96 -37.49
C GLU A 520 46.20 3.69 -39.01
N GLY A 521 46.23 2.42 -39.40
CA GLY A 521 46.21 2.03 -40.82
C GLY A 521 44.95 2.50 -41.55
N THR A 522 43.81 2.50 -40.87
CA THR A 522 42.53 2.97 -41.43
C THR A 522 42.51 4.48 -41.65
N VAL A 523 43.08 5.27 -40.74
CA VAL A 523 43.19 6.72 -40.89
C VAL A 523 44.08 7.07 -42.08
N ILE A 524 45.22 6.39 -42.22
CA ILE A 524 46.15 6.55 -43.33
C ILE A 524 45.46 6.22 -44.67
N GLU A 525 44.73 5.10 -44.73
CA GLU A 525 44.05 4.65 -45.94
C GLU A 525 42.90 5.60 -46.36
N VAL A 526 42.03 6.00 -45.43
CA VAL A 526 40.87 6.84 -45.75
C VAL A 526 41.27 8.27 -46.10
N LEU A 527 42.26 8.84 -45.40
CA LEU A 527 42.77 10.18 -45.71
C LEU A 527 43.76 10.17 -46.89
N CYS A 528 44.12 9.00 -47.42
CA CYS A 528 45.08 8.82 -48.51
C CYS A 528 46.42 9.53 -48.25
N ILE A 529 46.95 9.44 -47.03
CA ILE A 529 48.22 10.04 -46.61
C ILE A 529 49.33 8.98 -46.52
N ASP A 530 50.60 9.38 -46.68
CA ASP A 530 51.73 8.43 -46.68
C ASP A 530 52.22 8.08 -45.27
N SER A 531 52.03 8.98 -44.31
CA SER A 531 52.43 8.82 -42.91
C SER A 531 51.62 9.74 -42.00
N LEU A 532 51.37 9.31 -40.76
CA LEU A 532 50.55 10.02 -39.78
C LEU A 532 51.37 10.32 -38.53
N ASP A 533 51.26 11.55 -38.00
CA ASP A 533 51.73 11.90 -36.65
C ASP A 533 50.53 11.90 -35.70
N ASP A 534 50.66 11.18 -34.58
CA ASP A 534 49.59 10.95 -33.60
C ASP A 534 48.98 12.24 -33.02
N SER A 535 49.73 13.34 -33.09
CA SER A 535 49.40 14.64 -32.50
C SER A 535 48.89 15.68 -33.50
N GLU A 536 48.95 15.39 -34.80
CA GLU A 536 48.52 16.30 -35.85
C GLU A 536 46.98 16.27 -36.00
N LEU A 537 46.38 17.42 -36.30
CA LEU A 537 44.93 17.52 -36.46
C LEU A 537 44.52 16.86 -37.78
N LEU A 538 43.56 15.93 -37.71
CA LEU A 538 43.08 15.19 -38.88
C LEU A 538 42.52 16.12 -39.97
N VAL A 539 41.97 17.28 -39.58
CA VAL A 539 41.47 18.31 -40.52
C VAL A 539 42.62 18.94 -41.32
N ASP A 540 43.77 19.15 -40.69
CA ASP A 540 44.96 19.71 -41.37
C ASP A 540 45.59 18.70 -42.32
N LEU A 541 45.32 17.40 -42.10
CA LEU A 541 45.69 16.28 -42.97
C LEU A 541 44.69 16.03 -44.11
N GLY A 542 43.73 16.93 -44.31
CA GLY A 542 42.77 16.85 -45.42
C GLY A 542 41.45 16.16 -45.08
N MET A 543 41.15 15.93 -43.78
CA MET A 543 39.84 15.44 -43.37
C MET A 543 38.77 16.54 -43.55
N ASP A 544 37.85 16.32 -44.50
CA ASP A 544 36.68 17.15 -44.75
C ASP A 544 35.40 16.48 -44.22
N SER A 545 34.23 17.07 -44.46
CA SER A 545 32.96 16.52 -43.93
C SER A 545 32.58 15.15 -44.52
N LEU A 546 33.05 14.83 -45.72
CA LEU A 546 32.79 13.56 -46.38
C LEU A 546 33.77 12.50 -45.88
N THR A 547 35.07 12.80 -45.89
CA THR A 547 36.10 11.88 -45.41
C THR A 547 36.01 11.67 -43.90
N ALA A 548 35.50 12.62 -43.12
CA ALA A 548 35.14 12.38 -41.72
C ALA A 548 34.01 11.36 -41.56
N SER A 549 33.00 11.38 -42.44
CA SER A 549 31.92 10.38 -42.39
C SER A 549 32.40 8.98 -42.78
N GLU A 550 33.26 8.91 -43.79
CA GLU A 550 33.88 7.66 -44.26
C GLU A 550 34.84 7.10 -43.22
N LEU A 551 35.71 7.95 -42.65
CA LEU A 551 36.64 7.56 -41.60
C LEU A 551 35.89 7.10 -40.36
N ARG A 552 34.82 7.80 -39.94
CA ARG A 552 33.99 7.35 -38.83
C ARG A 552 33.39 5.99 -39.12
N SER A 553 32.86 5.76 -40.32
CA SER A 553 32.29 4.46 -40.71
C SER A 553 33.35 3.36 -40.76
N ALA A 554 34.58 3.66 -41.17
CA ALA A 554 35.68 2.71 -41.22
C ALA A 554 36.21 2.38 -39.80
N LEU A 555 36.28 3.39 -38.91
CA LEU A 555 36.61 3.18 -37.51
C LEU A 555 35.52 2.40 -36.78
N GLU A 556 34.23 2.65 -37.05
CA GLU A 556 33.11 1.82 -36.58
C GLU A 556 33.27 0.37 -37.04
N HIS A 557 33.72 0.17 -38.28
CA HIS A 557 33.94 -1.16 -38.85
C HIS A 557 35.10 -1.91 -38.18
N VAL A 558 36.25 -1.24 -37.98
CA VAL A 558 37.46 -1.84 -37.39
C VAL A 558 37.32 -2.05 -35.88
N SER A 559 36.68 -1.11 -35.18
CA SER A 559 36.48 -1.22 -33.73
C SER A 559 35.24 -2.02 -33.34
N GLY A 560 34.27 -2.19 -34.25
CA GLY A 560 32.99 -2.82 -33.95
C GLY A 560 32.06 -1.97 -33.07
N LEU A 561 32.40 -0.71 -32.83
CA LEU A 561 31.60 0.24 -32.05
C LEU A 561 30.70 1.08 -32.95
N THR A 562 29.62 1.63 -32.37
CA THR A 562 28.88 2.75 -32.99
C THR A 562 29.42 4.05 -32.41
N LEU A 563 29.95 4.92 -33.26
CA LEU A 563 30.61 6.16 -32.84
C LEU A 563 29.65 7.36 -32.98
N PRO A 564 29.56 8.25 -31.97
CA PRO A 564 28.76 9.47 -32.07
C PRO A 564 29.08 10.29 -33.33
N ARG A 565 28.08 11.00 -33.85
CA ARG A 565 28.24 11.76 -35.12
C ARG A 565 29.33 12.83 -35.05
N ASN A 566 29.60 13.35 -33.85
CA ASN A 566 30.64 14.33 -33.54
C ASN A 566 31.96 13.71 -33.04
N PHE A 567 32.09 12.38 -33.03
CA PHE A 567 33.25 11.70 -32.44
C PHE A 567 34.59 12.17 -33.02
N LEU A 568 34.72 12.28 -34.35
CA LEU A 568 35.96 12.77 -34.99
C LEU A 568 36.17 14.29 -34.85
N VAL A 569 35.14 15.02 -34.43
CA VAL A 569 35.25 16.45 -34.12
C VAL A 569 35.76 16.63 -32.68
N GLU A 570 35.29 15.79 -31.75
CA GLU A 570 35.74 15.78 -30.36
C GLU A 570 37.14 15.17 -30.21
N HIS A 571 37.46 14.19 -31.06
CA HIS A 571 38.73 13.48 -31.10
C HIS A 571 39.46 13.80 -32.41
N ALA A 572 39.99 15.01 -32.48
CA ALA A 572 40.54 15.57 -33.72
C ALA A 572 41.96 15.10 -34.08
N THR A 573 42.57 14.21 -33.29
CA THR A 573 43.90 13.60 -33.52
C THR A 573 43.83 12.09 -33.36
N LEU A 574 44.78 11.34 -33.93
CA LEU A 574 44.79 9.87 -33.83
C LEU A 574 44.84 9.38 -32.38
N SER A 575 45.68 10.00 -31.55
CA SER A 575 45.79 9.65 -30.13
C SER A 575 44.45 9.84 -29.39
N ALA A 576 43.73 10.93 -29.68
CA ALA A 576 42.42 11.17 -29.10
C ALA A 576 41.37 10.16 -29.58
N VAL A 577 41.42 9.74 -30.85
CA VAL A 577 40.54 8.72 -31.42
C VAL A 577 40.76 7.37 -30.74
N GLN A 578 42.03 6.97 -30.57
CA GLN A 578 42.39 5.72 -29.89
C GLN A 578 41.92 5.70 -28.43
N ASP A 579 42.08 6.80 -27.69
CA ASP A 579 41.60 6.90 -26.31
C ASP A 579 40.07 6.87 -26.20
N GLY A 580 39.37 7.54 -27.12
CA GLY A 580 37.92 7.47 -27.23
C GLY A 580 37.43 6.03 -27.43
N LEU A 581 38.07 5.29 -28.35
CA LEU A 581 37.73 3.89 -28.61
C LEU A 581 38.05 2.97 -27.42
N ARG A 582 39.17 3.18 -26.71
CA ARG A 582 39.49 2.43 -25.48
C ARG A 582 38.40 2.57 -24.41
N SER A 583 37.82 3.75 -24.28
CA SER A 583 36.77 4.01 -23.29
C SER A 583 35.47 3.23 -23.59
N LEU A 584 35.19 3.01 -24.88
CA LEU A 584 33.99 2.36 -25.39
C LEU A 584 34.12 0.82 -25.48
N LEU A 585 35.34 0.28 -25.64
CA LEU A 585 35.60 -1.16 -25.85
C LEU A 585 35.67 -2.04 -24.58
N ARG A 586 35.37 -1.54 -23.37
CA ARG A 586 35.36 -2.40 -22.18
C ARG A 586 34.21 -3.43 -22.25
N PRO A 587 34.45 -4.75 -22.02
CA PRO A 587 33.50 -5.77 -22.42
C PRO A 587 32.32 -5.96 -21.47
N ARG A 588 31.17 -6.26 -22.08
CA ARG A 588 30.30 -7.37 -21.66
C ARG A 588 29.91 -8.15 -22.93
N GLU A 589 30.48 -9.35 -23.17
CA GLU A 589 30.09 -10.18 -24.32
C GLU A 589 30.14 -11.69 -24.06
N LEU A 590 29.26 -12.42 -24.77
CA LEU A 590 29.15 -13.89 -24.89
C LEU A 590 28.96 -14.27 -26.37
N SER A 591 29.56 -15.39 -26.81
CA SER A 591 29.24 -16.10 -28.06
C SER A 591 29.26 -17.64 -27.84
N VAL A 592 28.39 -18.38 -28.54
CA VAL A 592 28.09 -19.81 -28.29
C VAL A 592 28.45 -20.69 -29.50
N SER A 593 29.04 -21.87 -29.23
CA SER A 593 29.48 -22.91 -30.20
C SER A 593 28.35 -23.88 -30.60
N VAL A 594 28.46 -24.53 -31.78
CA VAL A 594 27.47 -25.45 -32.38
C VAL A 594 27.06 -26.62 -31.46
N SER A 595 27.96 -27.18 -30.65
CA SER A 595 27.60 -28.25 -29.69
C SER A 595 26.65 -27.76 -28.60
N LYS A 596 26.74 -26.48 -28.23
CA LYS A 596 25.84 -25.85 -27.26
C LYS A 596 24.48 -25.51 -27.89
N MET A 597 24.42 -25.26 -29.21
CA MET A 597 23.16 -24.98 -29.91
C MET A 597 22.17 -26.15 -29.78
N SER A 598 22.64 -27.40 -29.77
CA SER A 598 21.79 -28.58 -29.52
C SER A 598 21.10 -28.54 -28.16
N GLU A 599 21.89 -28.27 -27.13
CA GLU A 599 21.44 -28.24 -25.74
C GLU A 599 20.51 -27.04 -25.49
N PHE A 600 20.79 -25.91 -26.14
CA PHE A 600 19.96 -24.71 -26.10
C PHE A 600 18.64 -24.89 -26.85
N VAL A 601 18.63 -25.48 -28.04
CA VAL A 601 17.39 -25.78 -28.78
C VAL A 601 16.53 -26.76 -27.99
N ARG A 602 17.13 -27.84 -27.44
CA ARG A 602 16.41 -28.77 -26.54
C ARG A 602 15.82 -28.04 -25.35
N SER A 603 16.60 -27.21 -24.66
CA SER A 603 16.12 -26.46 -23.49
C SER A 603 14.99 -25.49 -23.86
N THR A 604 15.08 -24.87 -25.03
CA THR A 604 14.05 -23.93 -25.52
C THR A 604 12.75 -24.66 -25.87
N VAL A 605 12.82 -25.84 -26.49
CA VAL A 605 11.65 -26.67 -26.78
C VAL A 605 11.02 -27.23 -25.50
N MET A 606 11.85 -27.71 -24.55
CA MET A 606 11.37 -28.17 -23.23
C MET A 606 10.66 -27.06 -22.46
N LEU A 607 11.20 -25.84 -22.52
CA LEU A 607 10.63 -24.68 -21.87
C LEU A 607 9.31 -24.26 -22.53
N ALA A 608 9.25 -24.25 -23.86
CA ALA A 608 8.04 -23.87 -24.58
C ALA A 608 6.90 -24.86 -24.38
N LEU A 609 7.20 -26.15 -24.24
CA LEU A 609 6.20 -27.21 -24.08
C LEU A 609 5.98 -27.62 -22.62
N CYS A 610 6.73 -27.05 -21.67
CA CYS A 610 6.70 -27.39 -20.24
C CYS A 610 6.87 -28.90 -19.97
N VAL A 611 7.81 -29.56 -20.64
CA VAL A 611 8.08 -31.00 -20.48
C VAL A 611 9.43 -31.27 -19.79
N ASP A 612 9.45 -32.25 -18.89
CA ASP A 612 10.64 -32.61 -18.10
C ASP A 612 11.67 -33.43 -18.89
N SER A 613 11.26 -34.05 -20.00
CA SER A 613 12.14 -34.79 -20.91
C SER A 613 11.58 -34.80 -22.33
N LEU A 614 12.45 -34.87 -23.33
CA LEU A 614 12.09 -34.96 -24.75
C LEU A 614 12.77 -36.17 -25.40
N ASP A 615 12.00 -36.98 -26.11
CA ASP A 615 12.55 -37.89 -27.13
C ASP A 615 12.74 -37.10 -28.43
N ASP A 616 13.91 -37.27 -29.06
CA ASP A 616 14.32 -36.51 -30.24
C ASP A 616 13.46 -36.81 -31.48
N MET A 617 12.74 -37.94 -31.46
CA MET A 617 11.92 -38.44 -32.55
C MET A 617 10.41 -38.30 -32.31
N GLU A 618 9.98 -37.85 -31.12
CA GLU A 618 8.57 -37.70 -30.77
C GLU A 618 7.99 -36.43 -31.40
N PRO A 619 6.80 -36.50 -32.05
CA PRO A 619 6.15 -35.32 -32.59
C PRO A 619 5.77 -34.32 -31.49
N LEU A 620 6.22 -33.08 -31.63
CA LEU A 620 5.99 -32.02 -30.65
C LEU A 620 4.50 -31.69 -30.46
N VAL A 621 3.66 -31.95 -31.48
CA VAL A 621 2.20 -31.82 -31.40
C VAL A 621 1.59 -32.82 -30.41
N ASP A 622 2.16 -34.02 -30.30
CA ASP A 622 1.71 -35.04 -29.34
C ASP A 622 2.15 -34.69 -27.91
N LEU A 623 3.15 -33.82 -27.79
CA LEU A 623 3.63 -33.21 -26.55
C LEU A 623 2.92 -31.89 -26.20
N GLY A 624 1.83 -31.56 -26.91
CA GLY A 624 0.98 -30.40 -26.60
C GLY A 624 1.36 -29.10 -27.31
N MET A 625 2.22 -29.14 -28.34
CA MET A 625 2.53 -27.95 -29.15
C MET A 625 1.30 -27.49 -29.96
N ASP A 626 0.73 -26.34 -29.61
CA ASP A 626 -0.35 -25.70 -30.36
C ASP A 626 0.15 -24.58 -31.30
N SER A 627 -0.77 -23.90 -31.99
CA SER A 627 -0.40 -22.83 -32.96
C SER A 627 0.25 -21.61 -32.31
N LEU A 628 -0.07 -21.32 -31.05
CA LEU A 628 0.52 -20.24 -30.28
C LEU A 628 1.91 -20.66 -29.78
N THR A 629 2.01 -21.84 -29.17
CA THR A 629 3.29 -22.39 -28.68
C THR A 629 4.29 -22.57 -29.83
N ALA A 630 3.83 -22.97 -31.02
CA ALA A 630 4.65 -23.01 -32.22
C ALA A 630 5.11 -21.61 -32.67
N SER A 631 4.24 -20.60 -32.63
CA SER A 631 4.64 -19.24 -33.00
C SER A 631 5.68 -18.67 -32.02
N GLU A 632 5.53 -18.95 -30.74
CA GLU A 632 6.44 -18.53 -29.67
C GLU A 632 7.78 -19.26 -29.76
N LEU A 633 7.75 -20.60 -29.86
CA LEU A 633 8.95 -21.41 -30.05
C LEU A 633 9.72 -20.99 -31.31
N ARG A 634 9.02 -20.71 -32.42
CA ARG A 634 9.64 -20.20 -33.64
C ARG A 634 10.30 -18.85 -33.39
N SER A 635 9.63 -17.93 -32.70
CA SER A 635 10.18 -16.61 -32.39
C SER A 635 11.40 -16.69 -31.47
N SER A 636 11.37 -17.57 -30.47
CA SER A 636 12.52 -17.81 -29.58
C SER A 636 13.70 -18.42 -30.33
N LEU A 637 13.45 -19.35 -31.26
CA LEU A 637 14.50 -19.88 -32.12
C LEU A 637 15.07 -18.80 -33.05
N GLU A 638 14.23 -17.93 -33.65
CA GLU A 638 14.70 -16.81 -34.48
C GLU A 638 15.58 -15.83 -33.69
N GLU A 639 15.19 -15.51 -32.45
CA GLU A 639 15.94 -14.63 -31.55
C GLU A 639 17.27 -15.26 -31.10
N LEU A 640 17.24 -16.55 -30.78
CA LEU A 640 18.41 -17.30 -30.31
C LEU A 640 19.43 -17.55 -31.43
N THR A 641 18.98 -17.92 -32.63
CA THR A 641 19.87 -18.28 -33.73
C THR A 641 20.17 -17.10 -34.66
N GLY A 642 19.40 -16.00 -34.56
CA GLY A 642 19.49 -14.87 -35.49
C GLY A 642 19.06 -15.22 -36.92
N LEU A 643 18.36 -16.34 -37.11
CA LEU A 643 17.87 -16.81 -38.41
C LEU A 643 16.42 -16.40 -38.58
N THR A 644 15.99 -16.13 -39.82
CA THR A 644 14.56 -15.94 -40.14
C THR A 644 13.93 -17.28 -40.51
N LEU A 645 12.94 -17.73 -39.76
CA LEU A 645 12.31 -19.05 -39.93
C LEU A 645 10.94 -18.91 -40.63
N PRO A 646 10.63 -19.70 -41.69
CA PRO A 646 9.31 -19.68 -42.32
C PRO A 646 8.17 -19.97 -41.35
N ARG A 647 6.96 -19.45 -41.60
CA ARG A 647 5.79 -19.70 -40.73
C ARG A 647 5.43 -21.18 -40.59
N ALA A 648 5.70 -21.98 -41.63
CA ALA A 648 5.46 -23.42 -41.62
C ALA A 648 6.63 -24.22 -40.99
N PHE A 649 7.70 -23.58 -40.50
CA PHE A 649 8.93 -24.25 -40.09
C PHE A 649 8.70 -25.36 -39.05
N LEU A 650 7.91 -25.10 -38.00
CA LEU A 650 7.62 -26.09 -36.96
C LEU A 650 6.51 -27.08 -37.36
N ILE A 651 5.78 -26.82 -38.44
CA ILE A 651 4.82 -27.77 -39.03
C ILE A 651 5.58 -28.77 -39.91
N GLU A 652 6.62 -28.32 -40.59
CA GLU A 652 7.48 -29.15 -41.45
C GLU A 652 8.58 -29.89 -40.67
N ASN A 653 8.90 -29.41 -39.46
CA ASN A 653 9.90 -29.98 -38.56
C ASN A 653 9.26 -30.22 -37.19
N ASP A 654 8.41 -31.23 -37.12
CA ASP A 654 7.60 -31.55 -35.95
C ASP A 654 8.34 -32.38 -34.88
N THR A 655 9.64 -32.64 -35.02
CA THR A 655 10.47 -33.36 -34.03
C THR A 655 11.73 -32.58 -33.71
N LEU A 656 12.28 -32.73 -32.50
CA LEU A 656 13.50 -32.03 -32.08
C LEU A 656 14.68 -32.32 -33.01
N LYS A 657 14.80 -33.55 -33.52
CA LYS A 657 15.81 -33.93 -34.50
C LYS A 657 15.62 -33.24 -35.86
N ALA A 658 14.39 -33.09 -36.32
CA ALA A 658 14.09 -32.39 -37.57
C ALA A 658 14.40 -30.89 -37.45
N ILE A 659 14.03 -30.27 -36.33
CA ILE A 659 14.35 -28.86 -36.03
C ILE A 659 15.86 -28.65 -36.02
N HIS A 660 16.60 -29.50 -35.31
CA HIS A 660 18.05 -29.42 -35.23
C HIS A 660 18.69 -29.49 -36.62
N ARG A 661 18.30 -30.49 -37.42
CA ARG A 661 18.86 -30.71 -38.76
C ARG A 661 18.55 -29.56 -39.71
N SER A 662 17.35 -28.99 -39.63
CA SER A 662 16.94 -27.86 -40.45
C SER A 662 17.62 -26.56 -40.03
N LEU A 663 17.83 -26.32 -38.74
CA LEU A 663 18.60 -25.17 -38.26
C LEU A 663 20.08 -25.28 -38.64
N GLU A 664 20.70 -26.45 -38.48
CA GLU A 664 22.08 -26.69 -38.93
C GLU A 664 22.25 -26.47 -40.44
N ALA A 665 21.26 -26.87 -41.24
CA ALA A 665 21.26 -26.65 -42.68
C ALA A 665 21.04 -25.17 -43.07
N MET A 666 20.38 -24.38 -42.19
CA MET A 666 20.09 -22.96 -42.39
C MET A 666 21.20 -22.02 -41.88
N VAL A 667 22.09 -22.48 -40.99
CA VAL A 667 23.28 -21.73 -40.56
C VAL A 667 24.31 -21.73 -41.71
N PRO A 668 24.62 -20.58 -42.33
CA PRO A 668 25.70 -20.53 -43.31
C PRO A 668 27.04 -20.75 -42.60
N GLN A 669 27.89 -21.66 -43.09
CA GLN A 669 29.28 -21.72 -42.61
C GLN A 669 29.92 -20.34 -42.84
N LYS A 670 30.19 -19.63 -41.73
CA LYS A 670 30.61 -18.23 -41.64
C LYS A 670 29.56 -17.19 -42.03
N THR A 671 28.62 -16.91 -41.13
CA THR A 671 28.01 -15.58 -41.00
C THR A 671 27.38 -15.44 -39.62
N THR A 672 27.93 -14.58 -38.77
CA THR A 672 27.25 -14.09 -37.58
C THR A 672 26.56 -12.78 -37.93
N ASN A 673 25.28 -12.85 -38.27
CA ASN A 673 24.40 -11.68 -38.27
C ASN A 673 24.13 -11.28 -36.81
N ARG A 674 24.48 -10.03 -36.44
CA ARG A 674 24.08 -9.44 -35.17
C ARG A 674 22.71 -8.79 -35.29
N VAL A 675 21.80 -9.24 -34.41
CA VAL A 675 20.54 -8.58 -34.09
C VAL A 675 20.83 -7.15 -33.59
N THR A 676 20.22 -6.16 -34.24
CA THR A 676 20.27 -4.75 -33.82
C THR A 676 19.12 -4.47 -32.85
N GLN A 677 19.38 -4.47 -31.55
CA GLN A 677 18.48 -3.80 -30.60
C GLN A 677 18.68 -2.28 -30.72
N ARG A 678 17.63 -1.57 -31.15
CA ARG A 678 17.53 -0.11 -31.02
C ARG A 678 17.37 0.25 -29.54
N LEU A 679 18.42 0.79 -28.92
CA LEU A 679 18.31 1.46 -27.62
C LEU A 679 17.72 2.86 -27.81
N TRP A 680 16.71 3.18 -27.01
CA TRP A 680 16.13 4.53 -26.89
C TRP A 680 17.08 5.45 -26.12
N THR A 681 17.26 6.68 -26.60
CA THR A 681 17.98 7.74 -25.88
C THR A 681 17.03 8.42 -24.88
N PRO A 682 17.40 8.62 -23.60
CA PRO A 682 16.61 9.39 -22.65
C PRO A 682 16.61 10.88 -23.02
N VAL A 683 15.44 11.52 -22.99
CA VAL A 683 15.33 12.99 -23.04
C VAL A 683 15.55 13.54 -21.64
N ASP A 684 16.40 14.57 -21.54
CA ASP A 684 16.73 15.27 -20.30
C ASP A 684 15.51 16.05 -19.77
N LEU A 685 14.93 15.60 -18.66
CA LEU A 685 13.78 16.21 -18.01
C LEU A 685 14.23 17.19 -16.91
N GLN A 686 14.90 18.27 -17.29
CA GLN A 686 15.02 19.43 -16.41
C GLN A 686 14.77 20.74 -17.16
N LYS A 687 13.50 21.19 -17.03
CA LYS A 687 12.93 22.54 -17.20
C LYS A 687 11.72 22.51 -18.14
N ASP A 688 10.60 21.99 -17.65
CA ASP A 688 9.30 22.49 -18.05
C ASP A 688 8.41 22.61 -16.81
N PRO A 689 8.03 23.83 -16.37
CA PRO A 689 7.15 24.01 -15.24
C PRO A 689 5.68 23.80 -15.66
N ALA A 690 5.02 22.87 -14.98
CA ALA A 690 3.57 22.74 -14.84
C ALA A 690 2.75 22.15 -16.02
N LEU A 691 2.64 20.83 -16.04
CA LEU A 691 1.35 20.17 -16.28
C LEU A 691 1.12 19.10 -15.20
N PRO A 692 0.12 19.26 -14.29
CA PRO A 692 -0.14 18.27 -13.26
C PRO A 692 -0.81 17.05 -13.90
N MET A 693 -0.06 15.98 -14.13
CA MET A 693 -0.63 14.74 -14.65
C MET A 693 -1.68 14.17 -13.66
N HIS A 694 -2.92 14.00 -14.12
CA HIS A 694 -4.00 13.38 -13.36
C HIS A 694 -3.78 11.87 -13.20
N GLY A 695 -4.50 11.24 -12.26
CA GLY A 695 -4.29 9.85 -11.85
C GLY A 695 -4.29 8.82 -13.00
N ILE A 696 -5.08 9.07 -14.05
CA ILE A 696 -5.15 8.24 -15.26
C ILE A 696 -3.87 8.36 -16.10
N GLN A 697 -3.32 9.56 -16.25
CA GLN A 697 -2.07 9.80 -16.99
C GLN A 697 -0.86 9.19 -16.26
N ARG A 698 -0.91 9.15 -14.92
CA ARG A 698 0.11 8.51 -14.10
C ARG A 698 0.05 6.97 -14.20
N ALA A 699 -1.14 6.39 -14.26
CA ALA A 699 -1.34 4.96 -14.54
C ALA A 699 -0.89 4.59 -15.96
N PHE A 700 -1.14 5.47 -16.93
CA PHE A 700 -0.71 5.32 -18.33
C PHE A 700 0.82 5.34 -18.47
N TRP A 701 1.49 6.26 -17.77
CA TRP A 701 2.96 6.33 -17.73
C TRP A 701 3.59 5.06 -17.14
N ILE A 702 3.03 4.54 -16.03
CA ILE A 702 3.50 3.29 -15.42
C ILE A 702 3.32 2.09 -16.36
N GLY A 703 2.20 2.02 -17.08
CA GLY A 703 1.98 0.98 -18.10
C GLY A 703 2.91 1.08 -19.31
N HIS A 704 3.40 2.28 -19.63
CA HIS A 704 4.38 2.50 -20.71
C HIS A 704 5.83 2.30 -20.29
N CYS A 705 6.14 2.42 -19.00
CA CYS A 705 7.48 2.18 -18.45
C CYS A 705 7.77 0.71 -18.14
N MET A 706 6.80 -0.20 -18.32
CA MET A 706 7.06 -1.64 -18.29
C MET A 706 7.66 -2.04 -19.64
N GLU A 707 8.90 -2.54 -19.62
CA GLU A 707 9.59 -3.02 -20.82
C GLU A 707 8.75 -4.08 -21.54
N LYS A 708 8.75 -4.04 -22.88
CA LYS A 708 8.18 -5.07 -23.75
C LYS A 708 8.95 -6.38 -23.51
N GLY A 709 8.38 -7.28 -22.72
CA GLY A 709 8.99 -8.57 -22.40
C GLY A 709 8.09 -9.57 -21.70
N ASP A 710 6.96 -9.18 -21.13
CA ASP A 710 6.09 -10.12 -20.42
C ASP A 710 4.96 -10.61 -21.34
N GLY A 711 5.22 -11.77 -21.96
CA GLY A 711 4.19 -12.65 -22.49
C GLY A 711 3.16 -13.00 -21.39
N GLY A 712 1.92 -13.21 -21.82
CA GLY A 712 0.78 -13.39 -20.95
C GLY A 712 0.89 -14.60 -20.02
N CYS A 713 0.10 -14.53 -18.95
CA CYS A 713 -0.14 -15.52 -17.91
C CYS A 713 1.01 -15.78 -16.94
N ASP A 714 0.85 -15.26 -15.71
CA ASP A 714 0.90 -16.12 -14.53
C ASP A 714 0.18 -15.48 -13.35
N ALA A 715 -0.91 -16.12 -12.91
CA ALA A 715 -1.44 -15.98 -11.56
C ALA A 715 -1.98 -17.33 -11.11
N LEU A 716 -1.08 -18.29 -10.88
CA LEU A 716 -1.33 -19.39 -9.96
C LEU A 716 -1.20 -18.85 -8.54
N LEU A 717 -2.34 -18.68 -7.87
CA LEU A 717 -2.38 -18.24 -6.47
C LEU A 717 -2.34 -19.48 -5.57
N TYR A 718 -1.14 -19.91 -5.19
CA TYR A 718 -0.95 -20.93 -4.17
C TYR A 718 -0.90 -20.28 -2.78
N ARG A 719 -1.80 -20.68 -1.88
CA ARG A 719 -1.74 -20.36 -0.45
C ARG A 719 -1.83 -21.62 0.37
N GLU A 720 -0.81 -21.86 1.17
CA GLU A 720 -0.76 -22.93 2.15
C GLU A 720 -1.19 -22.38 3.51
N TYR A 721 -2.11 -23.05 4.17
CA TYR A 721 -2.62 -22.66 5.49
C TYR A 721 -2.34 -23.80 6.48
N ASP A 722 -1.44 -23.55 7.42
CA ASP A 722 -1.28 -24.42 8.60
C ASP A 722 -2.40 -24.09 9.60
N ILE A 723 -3.47 -24.86 9.55
CA ILE A 723 -4.60 -24.72 10.47
C ILE A 723 -4.58 -25.89 11.44
N PRO A 724 -4.09 -25.70 12.68
CA PRO A 724 -4.16 -26.76 13.68
C PRO A 724 -5.63 -27.09 13.94
N HIS A 725 -5.96 -28.38 13.91
CA HIS A 725 -7.31 -28.95 14.12
C HIS A 725 -8.30 -28.91 12.94
N VAL A 726 -7.84 -28.78 11.68
CA VAL A 726 -8.72 -29.07 10.53
C VAL A 726 -9.06 -30.56 10.48
N ASP A 727 -10.35 -30.86 10.54
CA ASP A 727 -10.86 -32.20 10.25
C ASP A 727 -10.92 -32.39 8.73
N VAL A 728 -9.90 -33.06 8.19
CA VAL A 728 -9.74 -33.30 6.76
C VAL A 728 -10.94 -34.03 6.18
N ALA A 729 -11.59 -34.92 6.95
CA ALA A 729 -12.74 -35.67 6.46
C ALA A 729 -13.97 -34.76 6.26
N VAL A 730 -14.13 -33.72 7.09
CA VAL A 730 -15.20 -32.74 6.93
C VAL A 730 -14.95 -31.83 5.73
N VAL A 731 -13.70 -31.42 5.51
CA VAL A 731 -13.32 -30.63 4.34
C VAL A 731 -13.50 -31.43 3.06
N GLU A 732 -13.05 -32.68 3.03
CA GLU A 732 -13.22 -33.60 1.91
C GLU A 732 -14.70 -33.85 1.62
N ALA A 733 -15.53 -34.08 2.66
CA ALA A 733 -16.97 -34.22 2.50
C ALA A 733 -17.63 -32.95 1.93
N ALA A 734 -17.21 -31.76 2.35
CA ALA A 734 -17.72 -30.49 1.84
C ALA A 734 -17.32 -30.26 0.37
N VAL A 735 -16.07 -30.58 0.01
CA VAL A 735 -15.59 -30.48 -1.37
C VAL A 735 -16.31 -31.50 -2.27
N ASN A 736 -16.50 -32.74 -1.80
CA ASN A 736 -17.22 -33.76 -2.55
C ASN A 736 -18.71 -33.42 -2.71
N ALA A 737 -19.35 -32.82 -1.69
CA ALA A 737 -20.70 -32.29 -1.80
C ALA A 737 -20.78 -31.15 -2.84
N MET A 738 -19.79 -30.25 -2.87
CA MET A 738 -19.70 -29.20 -3.88
C MET A 738 -19.51 -29.78 -5.30
N ILE A 739 -18.64 -30.79 -5.47
CA ILE A 739 -18.43 -31.47 -6.76
C ILE A 739 -19.72 -32.18 -7.21
N ALA A 740 -20.45 -32.83 -6.29
CA ALA A 740 -21.69 -33.53 -6.60
C ALA A 740 -22.83 -32.60 -7.07
N GLU A 741 -22.85 -31.35 -6.59
CA GLU A 741 -23.86 -30.33 -6.93
C GLU A 741 -23.50 -29.50 -8.17
N HIS A 742 -22.27 -29.63 -8.69
CA HIS A 742 -21.77 -28.82 -9.80
C HIS A 742 -21.21 -29.67 -10.94
N ASP A 743 -22.03 -29.84 -12.00
CA ASP A 743 -21.69 -30.56 -13.24
C ASP A 743 -20.32 -30.18 -13.82
N ALA A 744 -19.95 -28.90 -13.77
CA ALA A 744 -18.68 -28.40 -14.29
C ALA A 744 -17.45 -28.96 -13.56
N LEU A 745 -17.59 -29.38 -12.29
CA LEU A 745 -16.50 -29.93 -11.48
C LEU A 745 -16.34 -31.45 -11.64
N ARG A 746 -17.31 -32.10 -12.30
CA ARG A 746 -17.27 -33.54 -12.62
C ARG A 746 -16.84 -33.83 -14.04
N MET A 747 -16.81 -32.77 -14.85
CA MET A 747 -16.49 -32.89 -16.25
C MET A 747 -15.00 -33.19 -16.42
N TYR A 748 -14.69 -34.27 -17.13
CA TYR A 748 -13.33 -34.64 -17.49
C TYR A 748 -13.20 -34.88 -18.99
N VAL A 749 -11.99 -34.72 -19.51
CA VAL A 749 -11.69 -34.91 -20.93
C VAL A 749 -10.91 -36.21 -21.08
N GLU A 750 -11.47 -37.14 -21.84
CA GLU A 750 -10.82 -38.38 -22.23
C GLU A 750 -10.92 -38.50 -23.76
N ASP A 751 -9.80 -38.78 -24.42
CA ASP A 751 -9.70 -38.87 -25.89
C ASP A 751 -10.30 -37.66 -26.66
N GLY A 752 -10.14 -36.45 -26.11
CA GLY A 752 -10.63 -35.21 -26.71
C GLY A 752 -12.16 -35.06 -26.68
N GLN A 753 -12.87 -35.92 -25.95
CA GLN A 753 -14.32 -35.80 -25.72
C GLN A 753 -14.60 -35.45 -24.26
N MET A 754 -15.61 -34.60 -24.05
CA MET A 754 -16.02 -34.20 -22.71
C MET A 754 -17.03 -35.19 -22.15
N HIS A 755 -16.69 -35.77 -21.00
CA HIS A 755 -17.51 -36.69 -20.21
C HIS A 755 -17.92 -36.00 -18.91
N LEU A 756 -19.10 -36.36 -18.39
CA LEU A 756 -19.60 -35.90 -17.08
C LEU A 756 -19.57 -37.04 -16.08
#